data_AF-A0A6P0RCG6-F1
#
_entry.id   AF-A0A6P0RCG6-F1
#
_cell.length_a   1.000
_cell.length_b   1.000
_cell.length_c   1.000
_cell.angle_alpha   90.00
_cell.angle_beta   90.00
_cell.angle_gamma   90.00
#
_symmetry.space_group_name_H-M   'P 1'
#
loop_
_entity.id
_entity.type
_entity.pdbx_description
1 polymer ?
#
loop_
_entity_poly.entity_id
_entity_poly.type
_entity_poly.pdbx_seq_one_letter_code
_entity_poly.pdbx_strand_id
1 'polypeptide(L)'
;MAGTESDILNLLEKKPDGLEFAEVFEHLDRGDSPLSKRGVRNLLNQMVKEGKLFKEKKRRTKGRGAPPYVYLHPEKVPRQLDLFKDIPGIDSERSKVTSRAKVDEEQLDPAERKRQDEARSVLERIAQSHISSESHASAIINIAPKLAEENPVKLVVEMVKWAVKNLNQLGDDIECKWRQGQTEDVKKLSARLEERLLWTRSYFQRFWRLDRSVDEIPGILDLPAQARYFYRNGERATLDEQKAEKRLKEKIVGNKFISERVPQANQHKAAAGTDASVADLFLAHTPGSFIPPEPVIVTSSAAAMVVNNNNGIPEQYLDFDIFPDKLRGYEDYDAAVNGLLLSPELMRPSGAADFKHSRMAAMELRQYDEDFRICIKNVNWRPVGTIPGDSQAKPTIIFRDGRVFPIVHRLNFYEADTLYGQIVRNQIEKFTDVIHNTRSTPRGEITYAAAVKNPELSWLAPIVFWYLHTHPVTGQKAVDIDEVYRVPFADTAVSHLLFVGVAKQSKKFYPERLLTTCSVIRRFSDIALVETSLPAVILKDDKLELVAEGKLNDWHEFIRQRINKKKENYEENILDISDYEPFLFACAKVGVLMCYAAPASAYESIVQSESGGAAHFLIPRLEVAIDVEGQANTSIYEKNLDQMLSWLVAENWERDGSHTQSAFDTGNGAGGLPILIPNVIYHAHEAATFARDKLSQEVQDEIKSLIAELRKRGEK
;
A
#
# COMPACT_ATOMS: atom_id res chain seq x y z
N MET A 1 14.96 64.46 19.52
CA MET A 1 14.38 63.11 19.72
C MET A 1 13.27 63.10 20.75
N ALA A 2 13.43 63.71 21.94
CA ALA A 2 12.36 63.76 22.96
C ALA A 2 11.04 64.42 22.49
N GLY A 3 11.10 65.46 21.63
CA GLY A 3 9.90 66.07 21.05
C GLY A 3 9.11 65.09 20.17
N THR A 4 9.79 64.36 19.29
CA THR A 4 9.16 63.39 18.38
C THR A 4 8.53 62.20 19.11
N GLU A 5 9.12 61.75 20.23
CA GLU A 5 8.51 60.70 21.07
C GLU A 5 7.17 61.16 21.66
N SER A 6 7.13 62.41 22.17
CA SER A 6 5.90 63.01 22.71
C SER A 6 4.83 63.16 21.63
N ASP A 7 5.21 63.59 20.42
CA ASP A 7 4.30 63.73 19.29
C ASP A 7 3.68 62.39 18.86
N ILE A 8 4.48 61.31 18.85
CA ILE A 8 4.00 59.95 18.56
C ILE A 8 3.02 59.47 19.63
N LEU A 9 3.32 59.69 20.92
CA LEU A 9 2.42 59.29 22.02
C LEU A 9 1.09 60.04 21.95
N ASN A 10 1.13 61.36 21.77
CA ASN A 10 -0.06 62.21 21.62
C ASN A 10 -0.90 61.83 20.39
N LEU A 11 -0.24 61.44 19.28
CA LEU A 11 -0.92 60.97 18.07
C LEU A 11 -1.65 59.66 18.32
N LEU A 12 -0.97 58.69 18.94
CA LEU A 12 -1.53 57.35 19.20
C LEU A 12 -2.57 57.35 20.32
N GLU A 13 -2.49 58.27 21.27
CA GLU A 13 -3.52 58.45 22.31
C GLU A 13 -4.89 58.82 21.68
N LYS A 14 -4.89 59.59 20.58
CA LYS A 14 -6.09 60.01 19.84
C LYS A 14 -6.63 58.93 18.90
N LYS A 15 -5.91 57.82 18.71
CA LYS A 15 -6.25 56.74 17.77
C LYS A 15 -6.38 55.41 18.52
N PRO A 16 -7.58 55.08 19.05
CA PRO A 16 -7.76 53.92 19.92
C PRO A 16 -7.43 52.59 19.23
N ASP A 17 -7.63 52.50 17.92
CA ASP A 17 -7.29 51.30 17.13
C ASP A 17 -5.81 51.22 16.73
N GLY A 18 -5.01 52.21 17.10
CA GLY A 18 -3.59 52.34 16.77
C GLY A 18 -3.34 52.76 15.31
N LEU A 19 -2.08 52.98 14.97
CA LEU A 19 -1.65 53.34 13.61
C LEU A 19 -0.55 52.43 13.09
N GLU A 20 -0.58 52.16 11.78
CA GLU A 20 0.50 51.46 11.09
C GLU A 20 1.71 52.38 10.93
N PHE A 21 2.89 51.78 10.73
CA PHE A 21 4.14 52.54 10.55
C PHE A 21 4.03 53.63 9.48
N ALA A 22 3.38 53.33 8.35
CA ALA A 22 3.24 54.27 7.24
C ALA A 22 2.40 55.50 7.63
N GLU A 23 1.34 55.29 8.42
CA GLU A 23 0.43 56.34 8.87
C GLU A 23 1.08 57.23 9.93
N VAL A 24 1.84 56.63 10.85
CA VAL A 24 2.66 57.38 11.84
C VAL A 24 3.72 58.20 11.11
N PHE A 25 4.39 57.62 10.13
CA PHE A 25 5.40 58.33 9.34
C PHE A 25 4.77 59.51 8.59
N GLU A 26 3.64 59.32 7.90
CA GLU A 26 2.96 60.39 7.15
C GLU A 26 2.50 61.55 8.06
N HIS A 27 2.06 61.26 9.28
CA HIS A 27 1.67 62.31 10.24
C HIS A 27 2.86 63.13 10.74
N LEU A 28 4.04 62.50 10.85
CA LEU A 28 5.27 63.18 11.25
C LEU A 28 5.94 63.93 10.09
N ASP A 29 5.70 63.51 8.84
CA ASP A 29 6.25 64.07 7.60
C ASP A 29 5.50 65.33 7.10
N ARG A 30 4.39 65.72 7.76
CA ARG A 30 3.62 66.95 7.44
C ARG A 30 4.15 68.22 8.14
N GLY A 31 5.30 68.13 8.82
CA GLY A 31 6.08 69.26 9.33
C GLY A 31 7.57 69.04 9.07
N ASP A 32 8.40 70.08 9.23
CA ASP A 32 9.87 70.10 9.00
C ASP A 32 10.66 69.16 9.95
N SER A 33 10.32 67.88 9.98
CA SER A 33 10.91 66.88 10.85
C SER A 33 12.08 66.18 10.13
N PRO A 34 13.33 66.24 10.66
CA PRO A 34 14.52 65.77 9.96
C PRO A 34 14.72 64.24 9.96
N LEU A 35 13.67 63.45 10.23
CA LEU A 35 13.79 62.02 10.49
C LEU A 35 13.46 61.16 9.25
N SER A 36 14.45 60.37 8.82
CA SER A 36 14.24 59.36 7.77
C SER A 36 13.25 58.26 8.21
N LYS A 37 12.62 57.59 7.23
CA LYS A 37 11.74 56.41 7.47
C LYS A 37 12.40 55.36 8.37
N ARG A 38 13.69 55.12 8.21
CA ARG A 38 14.45 54.17 9.04
C ARG A 38 14.59 54.66 10.49
N GLY A 39 14.78 55.97 10.68
CA GLY A 39 14.85 56.61 12.00
C GLY A 39 13.55 56.46 12.78
N VAL A 40 12.41 56.79 12.16
CA VAL A 40 11.08 56.65 12.79
C VAL A 40 10.78 55.19 13.16
N ARG A 41 11.15 54.23 12.29
CA ARG A 41 10.93 52.81 12.58
C ARG A 41 11.75 52.30 13.76
N ASN A 42 13.01 52.74 13.85
CA ASN A 42 13.87 52.41 14.98
C ASN A 42 13.34 53.02 16.28
N LEU A 43 12.90 54.27 16.24
CA LEU A 43 12.30 54.95 17.38
C LEU A 43 11.05 54.23 17.88
N LEU A 44 10.13 53.86 16.99
CA LEU A 44 8.94 53.09 17.36
C LEU A 44 9.28 51.74 17.99
N ASN A 45 10.25 51.00 17.44
CA ASN A 45 10.68 49.74 18.03
C ASN A 45 11.37 49.94 19.39
N GLN A 46 12.11 51.03 19.57
CA GLN A 46 12.71 51.39 20.85
C GLN A 46 11.64 51.73 21.89
N MET A 47 10.65 52.57 21.54
CA MET A 47 9.53 52.90 22.42
C MET A 47 8.70 51.66 22.81
N VAL A 48 8.57 50.68 21.92
CA VAL A 48 7.96 49.37 22.25
C VAL A 48 8.82 48.59 23.25
N LYS A 49 10.15 48.56 23.05
CA LYS A 49 11.07 47.89 23.96
C LYS A 49 11.09 48.54 25.35
N GLU A 50 10.92 49.86 25.41
CA GLU A 50 10.82 50.65 26.65
C GLU A 50 9.41 50.57 27.28
N GLY A 51 8.47 49.84 26.68
CA GLY A 51 7.10 49.70 27.20
C GLY A 51 6.22 50.95 27.06
N LYS A 52 6.71 51.98 26.35
CA LYS A 52 5.96 53.23 26.07
C LYS A 52 4.91 53.04 24.98
N LEU A 53 5.03 52.01 24.15
CA LEU A 53 4.06 51.65 23.10
C LEU A 53 3.82 50.15 23.09
N PHE A 54 2.63 49.74 22.67
CA PHE A 54 2.34 48.35 22.33
C PHE A 54 2.35 48.14 20.83
N LYS A 55 2.87 46.98 20.40
CA LYS A 55 2.94 46.60 18.99
C LYS A 55 2.13 45.33 18.78
N GLU A 56 1.04 45.43 18.03
CA GLU A 56 0.18 44.30 17.71
C GLU A 56 0.17 44.02 16.21
N LYS A 57 0.00 42.75 15.84
CA LYS A 57 -0.16 42.33 14.45
C LYS A 57 -1.64 42.41 14.07
N LYS A 58 -1.98 43.18 13.04
CA LYS A 58 -3.38 43.39 12.64
C LYS A 58 -4.01 42.06 12.22
N ARG A 59 -5.03 41.58 12.95
CA ARG A 59 -5.57 40.21 12.82
C ARG A 59 -6.39 39.95 11.55
N ARG A 60 -6.66 40.96 10.72
CA ARG A 60 -7.38 40.79 9.44
C ARG A 60 -6.91 41.80 8.40
N THR A 61 -6.14 41.32 7.42
CA THR A 61 -5.95 42.02 6.13
C THR A 61 -6.20 41.03 5.00
N LYS A 62 -7.23 41.26 4.19
CA LYS A 62 -7.46 40.56 2.91
C LYS A 62 -6.43 41.09 1.91
N GLY A 63 -5.25 40.49 1.84
CA GLY A 63 -4.19 40.86 0.89
C GLY A 63 -3.01 39.87 0.94
N ARG A 64 -2.27 39.72 -0.17
CA ARG A 64 -1.05 38.90 -0.23
C ARG A 64 0.10 39.61 0.50
N GLY A 65 0.54 39.06 1.63
CA GLY A 65 1.66 39.56 2.42
C GLY A 65 1.50 39.29 3.91
N ALA A 66 2.58 39.40 4.69
CA ALA A 66 2.51 39.31 6.15
C ALA A 66 1.70 40.50 6.71
N PRO A 67 0.74 40.28 7.63
CA PRO A 67 -0.09 41.36 8.14
C PRO A 67 0.76 42.47 8.79
N PRO A 68 0.45 43.75 8.54
CA PRO A 68 1.22 44.87 9.08
C PRO A 68 1.07 44.96 10.61
N TYR A 69 2.07 45.57 11.24
CA TYR A 69 2.04 45.90 12.66
C TYR A 69 1.41 47.26 12.88
N VAL A 70 0.59 47.34 13.91
CA VAL A 70 -0.03 48.57 14.41
C VAL A 70 0.59 48.91 15.76
N TYR A 71 0.87 50.19 15.97
CA TYR A 71 1.42 50.73 17.21
C TYR A 71 0.29 51.41 18.00
N LEU A 72 0.19 51.11 19.28
CA LEU A 72 -0.91 51.49 20.17
C LEU A 72 -0.37 52.21 21.41
N HIS A 73 -1.12 53.19 21.90
CA HIS A 73 -0.83 53.81 23.19
C HIS A 73 -1.17 52.82 24.33
N PRO A 74 -0.31 52.63 25.36
CA PRO A 74 -0.52 51.66 26.43
C PRO A 74 -1.86 51.77 27.16
N GLU A 75 -2.40 52.97 27.28
CA GLU A 75 -3.68 53.22 27.94
C GLU A 75 -4.91 52.88 27.09
N LYS A 76 -4.72 52.69 25.77
CA LYS A 76 -5.80 52.34 24.84
C LYS A 76 -5.84 50.85 24.50
N VAL A 77 -4.82 50.09 24.91
CA VAL A 77 -4.84 48.63 24.81
C VAL A 77 -5.84 48.09 25.82
N PRO A 78 -6.77 47.19 25.43
CA PRO A 78 -7.65 46.51 26.38
C PRO A 78 -6.78 45.83 27.44
N ARG A 79 -6.76 46.37 28.67
CA ARG A 79 -6.09 45.70 29.79
C ARG A 79 -6.83 44.39 30.01
N GLN A 80 -6.14 43.28 29.78
CA GLN A 80 -6.63 41.97 30.23
C GLN A 80 -6.79 42.08 31.74
N LEU A 81 -8.05 42.07 32.22
CA LEU A 81 -8.37 42.11 33.64
C LEU A 81 -7.73 40.89 34.29
N ASP A 82 -6.67 41.13 35.05
CA ASP A 82 -6.05 40.12 35.88
C ASP A 82 -6.94 39.98 37.12
N LEU A 83 -7.98 39.13 37.01
CA LEU A 83 -9.05 38.91 38.00
C LEU A 83 -8.54 38.55 39.42
N PHE A 84 -7.24 38.32 39.59
CA PHE A 84 -6.62 37.92 40.85
C PHE A 84 -5.93 39.08 41.59
N LYS A 85 -5.80 40.28 41.00
CA LYS A 85 -5.16 41.43 41.68
C LYS A 85 -5.99 42.00 42.84
N ASP A 86 -7.29 41.81 42.83
CA ASP A 86 -8.21 42.39 43.83
C ASP A 86 -8.70 41.38 44.88
N ILE A 87 -8.15 40.16 44.90
CA ILE A 87 -8.50 39.13 45.89
C ILE A 87 -7.50 39.20 47.06
N PRO A 88 -7.91 39.66 48.27
CA PRO A 88 -7.02 39.78 49.41
C PRO A 88 -6.48 38.40 49.84
N GLY A 89 -5.16 38.24 49.81
CA GLY A 89 -4.44 37.01 50.19
C GLY A 89 -3.67 36.32 49.06
N ILE A 90 -3.84 36.74 47.81
CA ILE A 90 -3.11 36.18 46.66
C ILE A 90 -1.96 37.13 46.26
N ASP A 91 -0.73 36.66 46.44
CA ASP A 91 0.47 37.40 46.06
C ASP A 91 0.62 37.40 44.52
N SER A 92 0.40 38.56 43.91
CA SER A 92 0.45 38.77 42.47
C SER A 92 1.85 38.56 41.85
N GLU A 93 2.92 38.57 42.66
CA GLU A 93 4.27 38.31 42.14
C GLU A 93 4.60 36.80 42.03
N ARG A 94 3.90 35.94 42.78
CA ARG A 94 4.06 34.47 42.71
C ARG A 94 3.21 33.82 41.63
N SER A 95 2.21 34.52 41.11
CA SER A 95 1.29 34.05 40.07
C SER A 95 1.84 34.34 38.66
N LYS A 96 3.13 34.06 38.42
CA LYS A 96 3.63 33.88 37.06
C LYS A 96 2.91 32.67 36.48
N VAL A 97 2.25 32.85 35.33
CA VAL A 97 1.61 31.80 34.54
C VAL A 97 2.58 30.63 34.39
N THR A 98 2.44 29.66 35.27
CA THR A 98 3.13 28.38 35.21
C THR A 98 2.35 27.59 34.16
N SER A 99 3.02 27.07 33.14
CA SER A 99 2.34 26.22 32.16
C SER A 99 1.61 25.12 32.92
N ARG A 100 0.40 24.75 32.46
CA ARG A 100 -0.43 23.71 33.08
C ARG A 100 0.37 22.43 33.41
N ALA A 101 1.35 22.11 32.55
CA ALA A 101 2.32 21.04 32.73
C ALA A 101 3.16 21.10 34.02
N LYS A 102 3.58 22.30 34.49
CA LYS A 102 4.37 22.44 35.73
C LYS A 102 3.54 22.29 37.00
N VAL A 103 2.27 22.70 36.95
CA VAL A 103 1.33 22.53 38.08
C VAL A 103 0.92 21.06 38.18
N ASP A 104 0.71 20.40 37.06
CA ASP A 104 0.45 18.95 37.01
C ASP A 104 1.69 18.16 37.46
N GLU A 105 2.91 18.57 37.08
CA GLU A 105 4.15 17.98 37.60
C GLU A 105 4.22 18.04 39.12
N GLU A 106 3.90 19.17 39.77
CA GLU A 106 3.94 19.35 41.24
C GLU A 106 2.90 18.53 42.04
N GLN A 107 1.85 18.03 41.38
CA GLN A 107 0.79 17.24 42.01
C GLN A 107 0.91 15.73 41.73
N LEU A 108 1.86 15.31 40.90
CA LEU A 108 2.09 13.90 40.60
C LEU A 108 2.80 13.19 41.77
N ASP A 109 2.29 12.01 42.13
CA ASP A 109 2.96 11.06 43.03
C ASP A 109 4.43 10.88 42.60
N PRO A 110 5.42 10.93 43.52
CA PRO A 110 6.82 10.62 43.22
C PRO A 110 7.04 9.35 42.38
N ALA A 111 6.19 8.32 42.54
CA ALA A 111 6.25 7.11 41.72
C ALA A 111 5.74 7.30 40.27
N GLU A 112 4.80 8.23 40.07
CA GLU A 112 4.27 8.62 38.76
C GLU A 112 5.23 9.58 38.05
N ARG A 113 5.86 10.51 38.79
CA ARG A 113 6.97 11.35 38.30
C ARG A 113 8.14 10.51 37.82
N LYS A 114 8.61 9.55 38.64
CA LYS A 114 9.68 8.65 38.25
C LYS A 114 9.30 7.82 37.01
N ARG A 115 8.03 7.41 36.89
CA ARG A 115 7.49 6.76 35.68
C ARG A 115 7.47 7.67 34.47
N GLN A 116 7.15 8.96 34.62
CA GLN A 116 7.17 9.95 33.54
C GLN A 116 8.59 10.36 33.15
N ASP A 117 9.51 10.47 34.10
CA ASP A 117 10.93 10.73 33.88
C ASP A 117 11.62 9.54 33.17
N GLU A 118 11.19 8.30 33.48
CA GLU A 118 11.62 7.09 32.79
C GLU A 118 10.88 6.87 31.45
N ALA A 119 9.67 7.41 31.29
CA ALA A 119 8.89 7.31 30.06
C ALA A 119 9.26 8.45 29.10
N ARG A 120 10.12 8.14 28.12
CA ARG A 120 10.39 9.04 26.98
C ARG A 120 9.10 9.68 26.46
N SER A 121 9.13 11.01 26.28
CA SER A 121 8.00 11.76 25.75
C SER A 121 7.51 11.14 24.43
N VAL A 122 6.21 11.13 24.18
CA VAL A 122 5.64 10.68 22.89
C VAL A 122 6.32 11.42 21.72
N LEU A 123 6.60 12.72 21.89
CA LEU A 123 7.29 13.52 20.87
C LEU A 123 8.74 13.07 20.67
N GLU A 124 9.44 12.71 21.75
CA GLU A 124 10.80 12.18 21.68
C GLU A 124 10.82 10.82 20.97
N ARG A 125 9.83 9.94 21.23
CA ARG A 125 9.68 8.68 20.51
C ARG A 125 9.40 8.87 19.03
N ILE A 126 8.55 9.84 18.67
CA ILE A 126 8.29 10.20 17.26
C ILE A 126 9.56 10.74 16.59
N ALA A 127 10.27 11.66 17.25
CA ALA A 127 11.52 12.22 16.74
C ALA A 127 12.60 11.13 16.57
N GLN A 128 12.74 10.24 17.55
CA GLN A 128 13.66 9.11 17.48
C GLN A 128 13.27 8.13 16.36
N SER A 129 11.98 7.84 16.19
CA SER A 129 11.48 7.03 15.08
C SER A 129 11.80 7.65 13.71
N HIS A 130 11.73 8.97 13.60
CA HIS A 130 12.09 9.70 12.38
C HIS A 130 13.60 9.58 12.10
N ILE A 131 14.44 9.83 13.11
CA ILE A 131 15.90 9.70 13.01
C ILE A 131 16.30 8.26 12.64
N SER A 132 15.69 7.26 13.27
CA SER A 132 15.91 5.85 12.94
C SER A 132 15.51 5.54 11.49
N SER A 133 14.39 6.09 11.01
CA SER A 133 13.96 5.91 9.62
C SER A 133 14.95 6.51 8.62
N GLU A 134 15.45 7.73 8.86
CA GLU A 134 16.49 8.33 8.03
C GLU A 134 17.80 7.52 8.04
N SER A 135 18.18 7.01 9.21
CA SER A 135 19.34 6.13 9.36
C SER A 135 19.18 4.84 8.57
N HIS A 136 18.03 4.18 8.66
CA HIS A 136 17.70 2.98 7.88
C HIS A 136 17.74 3.26 6.38
N ALA A 137 17.13 4.35 5.92
CA ALA A 137 17.13 4.71 4.50
C ALA A 137 18.56 4.90 3.97
N SER A 138 19.40 5.59 4.74
CA SER A 138 20.82 5.80 4.42
C SER A 138 21.59 4.47 4.42
N ALA A 139 21.35 3.59 5.38
CA ALA A 139 21.98 2.27 5.47
C ALA A 139 21.62 1.39 4.26
N ILE A 140 20.34 1.38 3.84
CA ILE A 140 19.88 0.65 2.65
C ILE A 140 20.59 1.16 1.39
N ILE A 141 20.61 2.48 1.18
CA ILE A 141 21.29 3.10 0.02
C ILE A 141 22.77 2.71 -0.01
N ASN A 142 23.45 2.74 1.14
CA ASN A 142 24.88 2.46 1.23
C ASN A 142 25.23 0.98 1.00
N ILE A 143 24.39 0.04 1.47
CA ILE A 143 24.64 -1.39 1.30
C ILE A 143 24.21 -1.92 -0.07
N ALA A 144 23.30 -1.20 -0.77
CA ALA A 144 22.65 -1.68 -1.98
C ALA A 144 23.61 -2.20 -3.06
N PRO A 145 24.75 -1.55 -3.37
CA PRO A 145 25.65 -2.06 -4.40
C PRO A 145 26.31 -3.39 -4.05
N LYS A 146 26.60 -3.62 -2.76
CA LYS A 146 27.12 -4.90 -2.30
C LYS A 146 26.03 -5.96 -2.38
N LEU A 147 24.84 -5.64 -1.85
CA LEU A 147 23.70 -6.55 -1.86
C LEU A 147 23.27 -6.93 -3.30
N ALA A 148 23.36 -6.00 -4.25
CA ALA A 148 23.01 -6.21 -5.65
C ALA A 148 23.71 -7.42 -6.27
N GLU A 149 24.98 -7.65 -5.94
CA GLU A 149 25.83 -8.71 -6.49
C GLU A 149 25.64 -10.07 -5.79
N GLU A 150 24.92 -10.12 -4.68
CA GLU A 150 24.70 -11.35 -3.92
C GLU A 150 23.77 -12.31 -4.67
N ASN A 151 23.97 -13.61 -4.44
CA ASN A 151 23.09 -14.63 -5.00
C ASN A 151 21.79 -14.72 -4.16
N PRO A 152 20.61 -14.49 -4.76
CA PRO A 152 19.37 -14.38 -3.99
C PRO A 152 18.95 -15.72 -3.34
N VAL A 153 19.21 -16.86 -3.98
CA VAL A 153 18.93 -18.18 -3.38
C VAL A 153 19.77 -18.38 -2.13
N LYS A 154 21.08 -18.13 -2.21
CA LYS A 154 21.98 -18.27 -1.05
C LYS A 154 21.59 -17.32 0.09
N LEU A 155 21.22 -16.07 -0.23
CA LEU A 155 20.76 -15.11 0.77
C LEU A 155 19.56 -15.65 1.56
N VAL A 156 18.55 -16.19 0.88
CA VAL A 156 17.37 -16.72 1.56
C VAL A 156 17.70 -17.96 2.39
N VAL A 157 18.55 -18.88 1.90
CA VAL A 157 19.00 -20.05 2.69
C VAL A 157 19.72 -19.62 3.98
N GLU A 158 20.67 -18.69 3.87
CA GLU A 158 21.39 -18.16 5.03
C GLU A 158 20.46 -17.42 6.01
N MET A 159 19.45 -16.72 5.49
CA MET A 159 18.43 -16.06 6.32
C MET A 159 17.58 -17.07 7.09
N VAL A 160 17.16 -18.18 6.46
CA VAL A 160 16.38 -19.25 7.13
C VAL A 160 17.25 -19.90 8.21
N LYS A 161 18.50 -20.21 7.91
CA LYS A 161 19.47 -20.78 8.86
C LYS A 161 19.65 -19.88 10.08
N TRP A 162 19.80 -18.57 9.84
CA TRP A 162 19.84 -17.58 10.90
C TRP A 162 18.57 -17.57 11.75
N ALA A 163 17.39 -17.60 11.13
CA ALA A 163 16.12 -17.61 11.83
C ALA A 163 15.95 -18.87 12.70
N VAL A 164 16.28 -20.05 12.17
CA VAL A 164 16.26 -21.33 12.92
C VAL A 164 17.18 -21.27 14.13
N LYS A 165 18.42 -20.80 13.95
CA LYS A 165 19.36 -20.61 15.06
C LYS A 165 18.81 -19.63 16.09
N ASN A 166 18.18 -18.55 15.65
CA ASN A 166 17.62 -17.54 16.53
C ASN A 166 16.44 -18.05 17.35
N LEU A 167 15.52 -18.79 16.74
CA LEU A 167 14.37 -19.40 17.43
C LEU A 167 14.85 -20.43 18.47
N ASN A 168 15.79 -21.29 18.09
CA ASN A 168 16.35 -22.29 19.00
C ASN A 168 17.08 -21.65 20.19
N GLN A 169 17.91 -20.63 19.95
CA GLN A 169 18.58 -19.89 21.04
C GLN A 169 17.58 -19.24 21.99
N LEU A 170 16.51 -18.64 21.46
CA LEU A 170 15.47 -18.04 22.29
C LEU A 170 14.72 -19.11 23.10
N GLY A 171 14.51 -20.29 22.53
CA GLY A 171 14.00 -21.47 23.25
C GLY A 171 14.89 -21.89 24.41
N ASP A 172 16.21 -21.99 24.17
CA ASP A 172 17.21 -22.33 25.20
C ASP A 172 17.25 -21.28 26.33
N ASP A 173 17.18 -19.99 25.96
CA ASP A 173 17.14 -18.88 26.93
C ASP A 173 15.88 -18.96 27.82
N ILE A 174 14.72 -19.25 27.22
CA ILE A 174 13.47 -19.44 27.96
C ILE A 174 13.57 -20.65 28.89
N GLU A 175 14.11 -21.77 28.41
CA GLU A 175 14.27 -22.99 29.19
C GLU A 175 15.17 -22.74 30.42
N CYS A 176 16.29 -22.03 30.24
CA CYS A 176 17.17 -21.63 31.33
C CYS A 176 16.44 -20.76 32.38
N LYS A 177 15.72 -19.74 31.92
CA LYS A 177 14.93 -18.82 32.77
C LYS A 177 13.79 -19.54 33.50
N TRP A 178 13.15 -20.50 32.84
CA TRP A 178 12.10 -21.34 33.41
C TRP A 178 12.63 -22.22 34.52
N ARG A 179 13.78 -22.88 34.32
CA ARG A 179 14.45 -23.67 35.36
C ARG A 179 14.89 -22.83 36.57
N GLN A 180 15.15 -21.54 36.38
CA GLN A 180 15.47 -20.58 37.43
C GLN A 180 14.24 -19.97 38.14
N GLY A 181 13.01 -20.34 37.74
CA GLY A 181 11.78 -19.81 38.33
C GLY A 181 11.44 -18.36 37.96
N GLN A 182 12.04 -17.80 36.91
CA GLN A 182 11.85 -16.40 36.49
C GLN A 182 10.61 -16.26 35.57
N THR A 183 9.42 -16.33 36.16
CA THR A 183 8.14 -16.44 35.43
C THR A 183 7.84 -15.25 34.50
N GLU A 184 8.11 -14.01 34.94
CA GLU A 184 7.86 -12.80 34.13
C GLU A 184 8.76 -12.74 32.89
N ASP A 185 10.05 -13.08 33.03
CA ASP A 185 11.00 -13.15 31.91
C ASP A 185 10.57 -14.23 30.91
N VAL A 186 10.16 -15.41 31.39
CA VAL A 186 9.66 -16.49 30.54
C VAL A 186 8.44 -16.06 29.76
N LYS A 187 7.49 -15.34 30.38
CA LYS A 187 6.30 -14.86 29.70
C LYS A 187 6.64 -13.88 28.57
N LYS A 188 7.53 -12.92 28.84
CA LYS A 188 7.99 -11.93 27.82
C LYS A 188 8.72 -12.60 26.67
N LEU A 189 9.67 -13.49 26.97
CA LEU A 189 10.45 -14.20 25.96
C LEU A 189 9.58 -15.18 25.16
N SER A 190 8.63 -15.87 25.79
CA SER A 190 7.67 -16.75 25.11
C SER A 190 6.80 -15.99 24.12
N ALA A 191 6.31 -14.79 24.48
CA ALA A 191 5.53 -13.96 23.55
C ALA A 191 6.37 -13.53 22.34
N ARG A 192 7.63 -13.14 22.57
CA ARG A 192 8.58 -12.81 21.49
C ARG A 192 8.90 -14.03 20.62
N LEU A 193 9.05 -15.22 21.21
CA LEU A 193 9.26 -16.46 20.48
C LEU A 193 8.06 -16.82 19.61
N GLU A 194 6.84 -16.72 20.14
CA GLU A 194 5.61 -16.99 19.41
C GLU A 194 5.44 -16.06 18.21
N GLU A 195 5.73 -14.77 18.39
CA GLU A 195 5.71 -13.79 17.30
C GLU A 195 6.72 -14.14 16.21
N ARG A 196 7.98 -14.41 16.58
CA ARG A 196 9.03 -14.77 15.61
C ARG A 196 8.69 -16.07 14.90
N LEU A 197 8.15 -17.05 15.62
CA LEU A 197 7.69 -18.33 15.07
C LEU A 197 6.58 -18.12 14.02
N LEU A 198 5.55 -17.33 14.34
CA LEU A 198 4.46 -17.01 13.40
C LEU A 198 4.96 -16.28 12.15
N TRP A 199 5.89 -15.34 12.34
CA TRP A 199 6.56 -14.66 11.23
C TRP A 199 7.35 -15.65 10.37
N THR A 200 8.17 -16.52 10.97
CA THR A 200 8.97 -17.54 10.27
C THR A 200 8.09 -18.50 9.47
N ARG A 201 6.94 -18.91 10.00
CA ARG A 201 5.95 -19.71 9.25
C ARG A 201 5.40 -18.95 8.06
N SER A 202 4.93 -17.72 8.29
CA SER A 202 4.32 -16.89 7.25
C SER A 202 5.31 -16.56 6.13
N TYR A 203 6.56 -16.31 6.49
CA TYR A 203 7.59 -15.90 5.55
C TYR A 203 8.24 -17.10 4.84
N PHE A 204 8.73 -18.10 5.57
CA PHE A 204 9.49 -19.21 4.96
C PHE A 204 8.62 -20.39 4.55
N GLN A 205 7.70 -20.85 5.40
CA GLN A 205 6.87 -22.00 5.05
C GLN A 205 5.77 -21.63 4.06
N ARG A 206 5.14 -20.46 4.21
CA ARG A 206 4.01 -20.05 3.36
C ARG A 206 4.45 -19.32 2.09
N PHE A 207 5.30 -18.30 2.18
CA PHE A 207 5.73 -17.56 0.98
C PHE A 207 6.81 -18.33 0.18
N TRP A 208 7.89 -18.75 0.83
CA TRP A 208 8.98 -19.48 0.16
C TRP A 208 8.73 -20.98 -0.04
N ARG A 209 7.60 -21.50 0.47
CA ARG A 209 7.21 -22.92 0.36
C ARG A 209 8.30 -23.87 0.85
N LEU A 210 8.96 -23.50 1.96
CA LEU A 210 9.82 -24.40 2.71
C LEU A 210 8.93 -25.28 3.60
N ASP A 211 8.24 -26.22 2.97
CA ASP A 211 7.16 -27.00 3.58
C ASP A 211 7.64 -27.79 4.81
N ARG A 212 6.73 -27.98 5.78
CA ARG A 212 6.93 -28.86 6.94
C ARG A 212 6.80 -30.33 6.58
N SER A 213 7.28 -31.20 7.46
CA SER A 213 7.05 -32.64 7.43
C SER A 213 5.58 -32.96 7.63
N VAL A 214 5.09 -33.98 6.92
CA VAL A 214 3.72 -34.52 7.06
C VAL A 214 3.81 -36.03 7.07
N ASP A 215 3.41 -36.64 8.19
CA ASP A 215 3.49 -38.08 8.43
C ASP A 215 4.89 -38.64 8.10
N GLU A 216 4.99 -39.52 7.11
CA GLU A 216 6.25 -40.14 6.69
C GLU A 216 7.04 -39.29 5.66
N ILE A 217 6.47 -38.18 5.18
CA ILE A 217 7.10 -37.30 4.19
C ILE A 217 7.98 -36.26 4.90
N PRO A 218 9.32 -36.32 4.73
CA PRO A 218 10.23 -35.39 5.39
C PRO A 218 10.17 -33.99 4.74
N GLY A 219 9.98 -32.98 5.58
CA GLY A 219 9.90 -31.57 5.22
C GLY A 219 11.22 -30.94 4.83
N ILE A 220 11.16 -29.62 4.63
CA ILE A 220 12.28 -28.72 4.35
C ILE A 220 12.58 -27.88 5.59
N LEU A 221 11.56 -27.27 6.19
CA LEU A 221 11.67 -26.47 7.40
C LEU A 221 10.61 -26.93 8.40
N ASP A 222 11.03 -27.58 9.46
CA ASP A 222 10.16 -28.01 10.54
C ASP A 222 10.26 -27.04 11.71
N LEU A 223 9.10 -26.56 12.14
CA LEU A 223 8.95 -25.58 13.21
C LEU A 223 8.01 -26.17 14.27
N PRO A 224 8.38 -26.15 15.56
CA PRO A 224 7.49 -26.58 16.64
C PRO A 224 6.15 -25.86 16.57
N ALA A 225 5.04 -26.53 16.88
CA ALA A 225 3.70 -26.00 16.66
C ALA A 225 3.35 -24.76 17.53
N GLN A 226 4.01 -24.57 18.66
CA GLN A 226 3.84 -23.42 19.56
C GLN A 226 5.15 -23.12 20.28
N ALA A 227 5.36 -21.87 20.71
CA ALA A 227 6.56 -21.46 21.44
C ALA A 227 6.83 -22.32 22.69
N ARG A 228 5.77 -22.78 23.38
CA ARG A 228 5.89 -23.63 24.57
C ARG A 228 6.61 -24.95 24.32
N TYR A 229 6.55 -25.49 23.10
CA TYR A 229 7.15 -26.79 22.79
C TYR A 229 8.68 -26.74 22.70
N PHE A 230 9.25 -25.55 22.43
CA PHE A 230 10.70 -25.35 22.49
C PHE A 230 11.26 -25.67 23.87
N TYR A 231 10.65 -25.15 24.94
CA TYR A 231 11.23 -25.24 26.28
C TYR A 231 10.53 -26.23 27.22
N ARG A 232 9.30 -26.69 26.92
CA ARG A 232 8.62 -27.73 27.72
C ARG A 232 8.88 -29.14 27.22
N ASN A 233 8.96 -29.30 25.90
CA ASN A 233 9.09 -30.60 25.25
C ASN A 233 10.48 -30.83 24.66
N GLY A 234 11.33 -29.79 24.62
CA GLY A 234 12.65 -29.87 24.01
C GLY A 234 12.64 -29.91 22.49
N GLU A 235 11.50 -29.61 21.85
CA GLU A 235 11.41 -29.55 20.39
C GLU A 235 12.30 -28.42 19.84
N ARG A 236 12.84 -28.58 18.63
CA ARG A 236 13.71 -27.59 18.00
C ARG A 236 13.29 -27.38 16.54
N ALA A 237 13.51 -26.17 16.05
CA ALA A 237 13.37 -25.87 14.64
C ALA A 237 14.51 -26.54 13.86
N THR A 238 14.20 -27.18 12.73
CA THR A 238 15.18 -27.88 11.88
C THR A 238 15.02 -27.49 10.42
N LEU A 239 16.13 -27.44 9.69
CA LEU A 239 16.20 -27.05 8.28
C LEU A 239 17.01 -28.08 7.49
N ASP A 240 16.45 -28.55 6.37
CA ASP A 240 17.18 -29.24 5.32
C ASP A 240 17.69 -28.21 4.30
N GLU A 241 18.94 -27.78 4.45
CA GLU A 241 19.56 -26.73 3.62
C GLU A 241 19.58 -27.12 2.13
N GLN A 242 19.78 -28.40 1.81
CA GLN A 242 19.87 -28.86 0.43
C GLN A 242 18.51 -28.85 -0.26
N LYS A 243 17.46 -29.33 0.42
CA LYS A 243 16.09 -29.23 -0.10
C LYS A 243 15.63 -27.78 -0.19
N ALA A 244 16.01 -26.94 0.77
CA ALA A 244 15.69 -25.51 0.74
C ALA A 244 16.32 -24.84 -0.48
N GLU A 245 17.61 -25.08 -0.74
CA GLU A 245 18.30 -24.54 -1.92
C GLU A 245 17.64 -25.02 -3.22
N LYS A 246 17.31 -26.32 -3.32
CA LYS A 246 16.61 -26.88 -4.49
C LYS A 246 15.27 -26.20 -4.71
N ARG A 247 14.43 -26.09 -3.67
CA ARG A 247 13.10 -25.46 -3.75
C ARG A 247 13.20 -23.98 -4.12
N LEU A 248 14.18 -23.26 -3.56
CA LEU A 248 14.38 -21.83 -3.84
C LEU A 248 14.89 -21.60 -5.27
N LYS A 249 15.69 -22.49 -5.86
CA LYS A 249 16.07 -22.42 -7.29
C LYS A 249 14.89 -22.55 -8.24
N GLU A 250 13.82 -23.23 -7.82
CA GLU A 250 12.58 -23.33 -8.60
C GLU A 250 11.71 -22.07 -8.45
N LYS A 251 11.92 -21.27 -7.39
CA LYS A 251 11.11 -20.08 -7.06
C LYS A 251 11.80 -18.76 -7.39
N ILE A 252 13.13 -18.69 -7.39
CA ILE A 252 13.88 -17.45 -7.63
C ILE A 252 14.57 -17.52 -8.98
N VAL A 253 14.28 -16.53 -9.83
CA VAL A 253 14.88 -16.35 -11.15
C VAL A 253 15.91 -15.23 -11.09
N GLY A 254 17.12 -15.54 -11.58
CA GLY A 254 18.27 -14.63 -11.57
C GLY A 254 19.39 -15.10 -10.64
N ASN A 255 20.62 -14.70 -10.96
CA ASN A 255 21.84 -15.04 -10.20
C ASN A 255 22.34 -13.90 -9.31
N LYS A 256 21.79 -12.69 -9.48
CA LYS A 256 22.08 -11.47 -8.72
C LYS A 256 20.80 -10.95 -8.07
N PHE A 257 20.93 -10.31 -6.90
CA PHE A 257 19.80 -9.73 -6.18
C PHE A 257 19.23 -8.50 -6.89
N ILE A 258 20.09 -7.70 -7.52
CA ILE A 258 19.70 -6.60 -8.42
C ILE A 258 20.51 -6.71 -9.71
N SER A 259 19.84 -6.63 -10.84
CA SER A 259 20.46 -6.66 -12.17
C SER A 259 20.01 -5.47 -13.01
N GLU A 260 20.93 -4.97 -13.83
CA GLU A 260 20.60 -4.07 -14.93
C GLU A 260 20.12 -4.91 -16.13
N ARG A 261 18.92 -4.64 -16.62
CA ARG A 261 18.34 -5.30 -17.80
C ARG A 261 18.22 -4.30 -18.95
N VAL A 262 18.36 -4.81 -20.18
CA VAL A 262 18.21 -4.04 -21.42
C VAL A 262 17.21 -4.80 -22.32
N PRO A 263 15.91 -4.83 -21.97
CA PRO A 263 14.92 -5.43 -22.85
C PRO A 263 14.85 -4.66 -24.17
N GLN A 264 14.44 -5.32 -25.25
CA GLN A 264 14.28 -4.63 -26.52
C GLN A 264 13.15 -3.60 -26.41
N ALA A 265 13.43 -2.34 -26.70
CA ALA A 265 12.40 -1.30 -26.72
C ALA A 265 11.34 -1.56 -27.81
N ASN A 266 10.13 -1.04 -27.61
CA ASN A 266 9.06 -1.02 -28.62
C ASN A 266 8.59 -2.39 -29.14
N GLN A 267 8.66 -3.45 -28.32
CA GLN A 267 8.06 -4.75 -28.68
C GLN A 267 6.53 -4.70 -28.80
N HIS A 268 5.90 -3.70 -28.19
CA HIS A 268 4.45 -3.51 -28.21
C HIS A 268 4.09 -2.21 -28.92
N LYS A 269 3.22 -2.31 -29.94
CA LYS A 269 2.60 -1.14 -30.58
C LYS A 269 1.48 -0.56 -29.71
N ALA A 270 0.75 -1.43 -29.00
CA ALA A 270 -0.36 -1.03 -28.15
C ALA A 270 -0.37 -1.82 -26.84
N ALA A 271 -0.67 -1.12 -25.75
CA ALA A 271 -0.88 -1.66 -24.43
C ALA A 271 -2.26 -1.23 -23.91
N ALA A 272 -2.93 -2.11 -23.19
CA ALA A 272 -4.14 -1.78 -22.45
C ALA A 272 -3.86 -1.77 -20.95
N GLY A 273 -4.56 -0.93 -20.21
CA GLY A 273 -4.64 -0.95 -18.76
C GLY A 273 -6.08 -1.12 -18.32
N THR A 274 -6.30 -1.76 -17.16
CA THR A 274 -7.64 -1.97 -16.60
C THR A 274 -7.68 -1.61 -15.13
N ASP A 275 -8.78 -1.00 -14.69
CA ASP A 275 -9.06 -0.69 -13.29
C ASP A 275 -10.56 -0.92 -13.01
N ALA A 276 -10.89 -1.14 -11.74
CA ALA A 276 -12.26 -1.21 -11.27
C ALA A 276 -12.45 -0.37 -10.01
N SER A 277 -13.64 0.20 -9.88
CA SER A 277 -13.99 1.09 -8.80
C SER A 277 -15.37 0.77 -8.25
N VAL A 278 -15.67 1.36 -7.09
CA VAL A 278 -16.91 1.08 -6.34
C VAL A 278 -17.53 2.39 -5.87
N ALA A 279 -18.82 2.55 -6.14
CA ALA A 279 -19.65 3.62 -5.60
C ALA A 279 -20.49 3.09 -4.44
N ASP A 280 -20.44 3.79 -3.31
CA ASP A 280 -21.32 3.54 -2.15
C ASP A 280 -22.51 4.52 -2.21
N LEU A 281 -23.69 4.03 -2.59
CA LEU A 281 -24.89 4.83 -2.74
C LEU A 281 -25.72 4.81 -1.45
N PHE A 282 -25.75 5.96 -0.76
CA PHE A 282 -26.61 6.15 0.41
C PHE A 282 -27.94 6.77 -0.02
N LEU A 283 -29.03 6.01 0.12
CA LEU A 283 -30.38 6.49 -0.15
C LEU A 283 -30.90 7.25 1.06
N ALA A 284 -31.18 8.55 0.89
CA ALA A 284 -31.70 9.37 1.97
C ALA A 284 -33.14 8.95 2.34
N HIS A 285 -33.35 8.64 3.61
CA HIS A 285 -34.69 8.41 4.15
C HIS A 285 -35.39 9.73 4.53
N THR A 286 -36.71 9.68 4.71
CA THR A 286 -37.52 10.85 5.10
C THR A 286 -37.05 11.40 6.46
N PRO A 287 -36.94 12.75 6.63
CA PRO A 287 -36.56 13.34 7.91
C PRO A 287 -37.40 12.80 9.07
N GLY A 288 -36.74 12.29 10.11
CA GLY A 288 -37.40 11.65 11.27
C GLY A 288 -37.47 10.11 11.22
N SER A 289 -37.04 9.46 10.13
CA SER A 289 -36.83 8.01 10.14
C SER A 289 -35.59 7.66 10.95
N PHE A 290 -35.72 6.75 11.91
CA PHE A 290 -34.59 6.22 12.70
C PHE A 290 -33.83 5.08 11.98
N ILE A 291 -34.02 4.93 10.66
CA ILE A 291 -33.38 3.88 9.85
C ILE A 291 -32.00 4.39 9.42
N PRO A 292 -30.89 3.73 9.83
CA PRO A 292 -29.57 4.07 9.32
C PRO A 292 -29.50 3.76 7.82
N PRO A 293 -28.95 4.66 6.99
CA PRO A 293 -28.86 4.41 5.56
C PRO A 293 -27.86 3.28 5.29
N GLU A 294 -28.33 2.18 4.70
CA GLU A 294 -27.48 1.08 4.24
C GLU A 294 -27.01 1.36 2.80
N PRO A 295 -25.73 1.17 2.47
CA PRO A 295 -25.21 1.49 1.15
C PRO A 295 -25.62 0.44 0.12
N VAL A 296 -26.15 0.88 -1.02
CA VAL A 296 -26.16 0.07 -2.25
C VAL A 296 -24.79 0.18 -2.88
N ILE A 297 -24.11 -0.95 -3.06
CA ILE A 297 -22.78 -0.98 -3.67
C ILE A 297 -22.94 -1.19 -5.16
N VAL A 298 -22.40 -0.28 -5.95
CA VAL A 298 -22.34 -0.40 -7.41
C VAL A 298 -20.88 -0.46 -7.84
N THR A 299 -20.54 -1.47 -8.64
CA THR A 299 -19.18 -1.62 -9.16
C THR A 299 -19.13 -1.15 -10.61
N SER A 300 -17.96 -0.67 -11.03
CA SER A 300 -17.69 -0.31 -12.42
C SER A 300 -16.28 -0.74 -12.78
N SER A 301 -16.07 -1.12 -14.03
CA SER A 301 -14.74 -1.35 -14.59
C SER A 301 -14.53 -0.46 -15.81
N ALA A 302 -13.26 -0.15 -16.06
CA ALA A 302 -12.84 0.59 -17.23
C ALA A 302 -11.50 0.07 -17.75
N ALA A 303 -11.27 0.35 -19.02
CA ALA A 303 -10.02 0.09 -19.70
C ALA A 303 -9.51 1.35 -20.39
N ALA A 304 -8.19 1.49 -20.47
CA ALA A 304 -7.52 2.47 -21.31
C ALA A 304 -6.56 1.75 -22.23
N MET A 305 -6.38 2.23 -23.46
CA MET A 305 -5.38 1.74 -24.39
C MET A 305 -4.53 2.88 -24.90
N VAL A 306 -3.22 2.69 -24.88
CA VAL A 306 -2.23 3.59 -25.46
C VAL A 306 -1.60 2.92 -26.68
N VAL A 307 -1.57 3.63 -27.80
CA VAL A 307 -0.98 3.17 -29.06
C VAL A 307 0.21 4.06 -29.42
N ASN A 308 1.39 3.45 -29.52
CA ASN A 308 2.60 4.12 -29.96
C ASN A 308 2.57 4.24 -31.49
N ASN A 309 2.48 5.48 -31.96
CA ASN A 309 2.44 5.82 -33.38
C ASN A 309 3.79 6.35 -33.87
N ASN A 310 4.04 6.17 -35.18
CA ASN A 310 5.26 6.64 -35.84
C ASN A 310 5.42 8.18 -35.79
N ASN A 311 4.34 8.91 -35.49
CA ASN A 311 4.34 10.37 -35.40
C ASN A 311 4.84 10.90 -34.05
N GLY A 312 5.22 10.02 -33.11
CA GLY A 312 5.79 10.38 -31.81
C GLY A 312 4.77 10.84 -30.75
N ILE A 313 3.50 11.01 -31.12
CA ILE A 313 2.41 11.31 -30.17
C ILE A 313 1.59 10.03 -29.97
N PRO A 314 1.48 9.51 -28.73
CA PRO A 314 0.67 8.33 -28.46
C PRO A 314 -0.82 8.63 -28.62
N GLU A 315 -1.56 7.71 -29.25
CA GLU A 315 -3.01 7.76 -29.29
C GLU A 315 -3.61 7.08 -28.06
N GLN A 316 -4.68 7.65 -27.52
CA GLN A 316 -5.35 7.15 -26.32
C GLN A 316 -6.79 6.78 -26.62
N TYR A 317 -7.22 5.65 -26.07
CA TYR A 317 -8.57 5.13 -26.20
C TYR A 317 -9.08 4.68 -24.83
N LEU A 318 -10.38 4.83 -24.59
CA LEU A 318 -11.03 4.40 -23.35
C LEU A 318 -12.19 3.45 -23.64
N ASP A 319 -12.37 2.44 -22.79
CA ASP A 319 -13.65 1.74 -22.64
C ASP A 319 -14.08 1.80 -21.18
N PHE A 320 -15.39 1.86 -20.96
CA PHE A 320 -15.97 1.88 -19.64
C PHE A 320 -17.43 1.43 -19.72
N ASP A 321 -17.83 0.71 -18.70
CA ASP A 321 -19.18 0.17 -18.57
C ASP A 321 -20.06 1.16 -17.79
N ILE A 322 -20.94 1.86 -18.51
CA ILE A 322 -22.03 2.66 -17.92
C ILE A 322 -23.34 2.06 -18.44
N PHE A 323 -24.00 1.26 -17.61
CA PHE A 323 -25.23 0.55 -18.02
C PHE A 323 -26.34 0.63 -16.94
N PRO A 324 -26.86 1.82 -16.60
CA PRO A 324 -27.95 1.93 -15.63
C PRO A 324 -29.20 1.16 -16.10
N ASP A 325 -29.51 1.19 -17.40
CA ASP A 325 -30.72 0.57 -17.95
C ASP A 325 -30.68 -0.97 -17.91
N LYS A 326 -29.49 -1.58 -17.97
CA LYS A 326 -29.36 -3.04 -17.91
C LYS A 326 -29.74 -3.56 -16.53
N LEU A 327 -29.53 -2.79 -15.46
CA LEU A 327 -29.88 -3.16 -14.09
C LEU A 327 -31.40 -3.39 -13.92
N ARG A 328 -32.25 -2.71 -14.70
CA ARG A 328 -33.71 -2.95 -14.67
C ARG A 328 -34.11 -4.36 -15.10
N GLY A 329 -33.25 -5.04 -15.86
CA GLY A 329 -33.50 -6.39 -16.37
C GLY A 329 -32.90 -7.51 -15.51
N TYR A 330 -32.16 -7.17 -14.44
CA TYR A 330 -31.58 -8.16 -13.55
C TYR A 330 -32.45 -8.34 -12.31
N GLU A 331 -32.61 -9.58 -11.88
CA GLU A 331 -32.98 -9.90 -10.50
C GLU A 331 -31.82 -9.54 -9.57
N ASP A 332 -32.13 -9.12 -8.34
CA ASP A 332 -31.16 -8.69 -7.33
C ASP A 332 -29.99 -9.70 -7.16
N TYR A 333 -30.33 -10.99 -7.13
CA TYR A 333 -29.35 -12.07 -6.98
C TYR A 333 -28.39 -12.16 -8.18
N ASP A 334 -28.91 -12.08 -9.41
CA ASP A 334 -28.11 -12.15 -10.62
C ASP A 334 -27.19 -10.94 -10.77
N ALA A 335 -27.67 -9.74 -10.39
CA ALA A 335 -26.84 -8.55 -10.35
C ALA A 335 -25.66 -8.70 -9.39
N ALA A 336 -25.89 -9.31 -8.22
CA ALA A 336 -24.85 -9.56 -7.22
C ALA A 336 -23.85 -10.63 -7.67
N VAL A 337 -24.34 -11.75 -8.22
CA VAL A 337 -23.51 -12.87 -8.70
C VAL A 337 -22.62 -12.46 -9.89
N ASN A 338 -23.06 -11.53 -10.73
CA ASN A 338 -22.25 -10.93 -11.80
C ASN A 338 -21.42 -9.72 -11.34
N GLY A 339 -21.42 -9.45 -10.04
CA GLY A 339 -20.64 -8.39 -9.40
C GLY A 339 -21.08 -6.97 -9.74
N LEU A 340 -22.24 -6.75 -10.37
CA LEU A 340 -22.72 -5.44 -10.83
C LEU A 340 -23.21 -4.55 -9.69
N LEU A 341 -24.01 -5.13 -8.80
CA LEU A 341 -24.66 -4.41 -7.70
C LEU A 341 -24.82 -5.34 -6.51
N LEU A 342 -24.47 -4.88 -5.31
CA LEU A 342 -24.76 -5.58 -4.05
C LEU A 342 -25.80 -4.77 -3.28
N SER A 343 -27.03 -5.29 -3.24
CA SER A 343 -28.12 -4.67 -2.50
C SER A 343 -27.97 -4.92 -0.99
N PRO A 344 -28.34 -3.97 -0.12
CA PRO A 344 -28.30 -4.17 1.32
C PRO A 344 -29.08 -5.41 1.78
N GLU A 345 -30.21 -5.72 1.14
CA GLU A 345 -31.08 -6.82 1.53
C GLU A 345 -30.42 -8.19 1.35
N LEU A 346 -29.71 -8.39 0.24
CA LEU A 346 -28.91 -9.60 0.00
C LEU A 346 -27.71 -9.72 0.95
N MET A 347 -27.26 -8.58 1.47
CA MET A 347 -26.04 -8.48 2.25
C MET A 347 -26.30 -8.53 3.76
N ARG A 348 -27.51 -8.16 4.24
CA ARG A 348 -27.90 -8.24 5.65
C ARG A 348 -27.70 -9.62 6.29
N PRO A 349 -28.00 -10.75 5.62
CA PRO A 349 -27.71 -12.07 6.17
C PRO A 349 -26.21 -12.35 6.31
N SER A 350 -25.38 -11.65 5.55
CA SER A 350 -23.92 -11.83 5.54
C SER A 350 -23.28 -11.02 6.66
N GLY A 351 -22.33 -11.61 7.38
CA GLY A 351 -21.56 -10.88 8.39
C GLY A 351 -20.75 -9.73 7.76
N ALA A 352 -20.33 -8.75 8.58
CA ALA A 352 -19.57 -7.58 8.10
C ALA A 352 -18.26 -7.94 7.35
N ALA A 353 -17.63 -9.07 7.73
CA ALA A 353 -16.44 -9.57 7.05
C ALA A 353 -16.75 -10.08 5.63
N ASP A 354 -17.82 -10.85 5.48
CA ASP A 354 -18.24 -11.41 4.19
C ASP A 354 -18.75 -10.31 3.25
N PHE A 355 -19.38 -9.27 3.79
CA PHE A 355 -19.74 -8.09 3.01
C PHE A 355 -18.51 -7.39 2.41
N LYS A 356 -17.48 -7.14 3.24
CA LYS A 356 -16.22 -6.55 2.78
C LYS A 356 -15.56 -7.43 1.71
N HIS A 357 -15.52 -8.75 1.91
CA HIS A 357 -14.93 -9.65 0.93
C HIS A 357 -15.75 -9.76 -0.36
N SER A 358 -17.08 -9.78 -0.28
CA SER A 358 -17.99 -9.79 -1.44
C SER A 358 -17.81 -8.54 -2.28
N ARG A 359 -17.71 -7.36 -1.65
CA ARG A 359 -17.39 -6.10 -2.32
C ARG A 359 -16.10 -6.19 -3.14
N MET A 360 -15.02 -6.71 -2.54
CA MET A 360 -13.74 -6.86 -3.24
C MET A 360 -13.81 -7.86 -4.38
N ALA A 361 -14.43 -9.04 -4.15
CA ALA A 361 -14.58 -10.07 -5.16
C ALA A 361 -15.43 -9.60 -6.35
N ALA A 362 -16.52 -8.86 -6.09
CA ALA A 362 -17.37 -8.26 -7.12
C ALA A 362 -16.62 -7.23 -7.97
N MET A 363 -15.85 -6.34 -7.33
CA MET A 363 -15.03 -5.34 -8.03
C MET A 363 -13.99 -6.00 -8.93
N GLU A 364 -13.25 -7.00 -8.42
CA GLU A 364 -12.25 -7.71 -9.20
C GLU A 364 -12.87 -8.56 -10.32
N LEU A 365 -14.07 -9.14 -10.12
CA LEU A 365 -14.84 -9.84 -11.14
C LEU A 365 -15.12 -8.91 -12.32
N ARG A 366 -15.60 -7.68 -12.08
CA ARG A 366 -15.81 -6.69 -13.15
C ARG A 366 -14.53 -6.33 -13.90
N GLN A 367 -13.41 -6.24 -13.19
CA GLN A 367 -12.12 -5.98 -13.82
C GLN A 367 -11.67 -7.17 -14.68
N TYR A 368 -11.83 -8.42 -14.21
CA TYR A 368 -11.52 -9.62 -15.02
C TYR A 368 -12.44 -9.78 -16.23
N ASP A 369 -13.72 -9.41 -16.12
CA ASP A 369 -14.63 -9.34 -17.27
C ASP A 369 -14.09 -8.37 -18.33
N GLU A 370 -13.58 -7.22 -17.92
CA GLU A 370 -13.00 -6.23 -18.82
C GLU A 370 -11.69 -6.72 -19.44
N ASP A 371 -10.80 -7.31 -18.63
CA ASP A 371 -9.59 -7.99 -19.10
C ASP A 371 -9.91 -9.05 -20.16
N PHE A 372 -10.95 -9.86 -19.92
CA PHE A 372 -11.39 -10.91 -20.82
C PHE A 372 -11.92 -10.32 -22.13
N ARG A 373 -12.73 -9.26 -22.08
CA ARG A 373 -13.20 -8.54 -23.28
C ARG A 373 -12.04 -8.04 -24.12
N ILE A 374 -10.97 -7.51 -23.51
CA ILE A 374 -9.76 -7.11 -24.22
C ILE A 374 -9.13 -8.32 -24.92
N CYS A 375 -8.96 -9.44 -24.20
CA CYS A 375 -8.37 -10.66 -24.74
C CYS A 375 -9.11 -11.18 -25.98
N ILE A 376 -10.44 -11.22 -25.93
CA ILE A 376 -11.29 -11.69 -27.05
C ILE A 376 -11.58 -10.61 -28.11
N LYS A 377 -11.12 -9.37 -27.90
CA LYS A 377 -11.31 -8.20 -28.78
C LYS A 377 -12.78 -7.79 -28.93
N ASN A 378 -13.49 -7.74 -27.80
CA ASN A 378 -14.90 -7.32 -27.68
C ASN A 378 -15.05 -6.04 -26.84
N VAL A 379 -14.08 -5.14 -26.96
CA VAL A 379 -14.01 -3.86 -26.24
C VAL A 379 -14.46 -2.74 -27.18
N ASN A 380 -15.18 -1.77 -26.65
CA ASN A 380 -15.69 -0.63 -27.41
C ASN A 380 -14.78 0.60 -27.20
N TRP A 381 -13.60 0.57 -27.81
CA TRP A 381 -12.62 1.65 -27.68
C TRP A 381 -13.14 2.98 -28.23
N ARG A 382 -13.22 3.99 -27.36
CA ARG A 382 -13.58 5.37 -27.66
C ARG A 382 -12.30 6.22 -27.75
N PRO A 383 -12.00 6.90 -28.86
CA PRO A 383 -10.80 7.72 -28.97
C PRO A 383 -10.88 8.95 -28.06
N VAL A 384 -9.76 9.33 -27.45
CA VAL A 384 -9.62 10.58 -26.68
C VAL A 384 -9.10 11.68 -27.61
N GLY A 385 -9.87 12.75 -27.77
CA GLY A 385 -9.53 13.87 -28.66
C GLY A 385 -9.81 13.58 -30.14
N THR A 386 -9.12 14.29 -31.04
CA THR A 386 -9.37 14.23 -32.49
C THR A 386 -8.43 13.22 -33.14
N ILE A 387 -8.79 11.93 -33.09
CA ILE A 387 -8.01 10.84 -33.69
C ILE A 387 -8.72 10.36 -34.99
N PRO A 388 -8.01 10.24 -36.13
CA PRO A 388 -8.59 9.69 -37.37
C PRO A 388 -9.07 8.25 -37.18
N GLY A 389 -10.30 7.94 -37.61
CA GLY A 389 -11.01 6.71 -37.26
C GLY A 389 -10.56 5.40 -37.94
N ASP A 390 -9.35 5.33 -38.51
CA ASP A 390 -8.95 4.17 -39.33
C ASP A 390 -8.07 3.17 -38.57
N SER A 391 -8.69 2.04 -38.21
CA SER A 391 -8.11 0.80 -37.67
C SER A 391 -7.35 0.93 -36.34
N GLN A 392 -8.08 0.73 -35.25
CA GLN A 392 -7.54 0.61 -33.89
C GLN A 392 -6.47 -0.50 -33.80
N ALA A 393 -5.32 -0.19 -33.23
CA ALA A 393 -4.30 -1.18 -32.92
C ALA A 393 -4.82 -2.19 -31.90
N LYS A 394 -4.35 -3.43 -31.98
CA LYS A 394 -4.72 -4.50 -31.06
C LYS A 394 -3.71 -4.54 -29.91
N PRO A 395 -4.13 -4.45 -28.63
CA PRO A 395 -3.19 -4.53 -27.53
C PRO A 395 -2.53 -5.91 -27.51
N THR A 396 -1.22 -5.90 -27.28
CA THR A 396 -0.39 -7.11 -27.14
C THR A 396 0.07 -7.33 -25.69
N ILE A 397 -0.23 -6.37 -24.82
CA ILE A 397 0.03 -6.42 -23.39
C ILE A 397 -1.15 -5.76 -22.66
N ILE A 398 -1.52 -6.34 -21.52
CA ILE A 398 -2.51 -5.80 -20.59
C ILE A 398 -1.82 -5.57 -19.25
N PHE A 399 -2.01 -4.39 -18.67
CA PHE A 399 -1.56 -4.02 -17.34
C PHE A 399 -2.76 -3.78 -16.41
N ARG A 400 -2.98 -4.71 -15.50
CA ARG A 400 -4.01 -4.58 -14.47
C ARG A 400 -3.54 -3.65 -13.34
N ASP A 401 -4.36 -2.70 -12.92
CA ASP A 401 -4.15 -2.00 -11.63
C ASP A 401 -4.47 -2.96 -10.49
N GLY A 402 -3.48 -3.27 -9.65
CA GLY A 402 -3.58 -4.31 -8.64
C GLY A 402 -2.76 -5.55 -8.98
N ARG A 403 -3.24 -6.73 -8.58
CA ARG A 403 -2.51 -8.00 -8.66
C ARG A 403 -3.05 -8.87 -9.80
N VAL A 404 -2.23 -9.77 -10.33
CA VAL A 404 -2.71 -10.76 -11.33
C VAL A 404 -3.68 -11.74 -10.68
N PHE A 405 -3.36 -12.21 -9.48
CA PHE A 405 -4.21 -13.15 -8.74
C PHE A 405 -5.35 -12.47 -7.98
N PRO A 406 -6.55 -13.09 -7.93
CA PRO A 406 -7.67 -12.61 -7.13
C PRO A 406 -7.28 -12.32 -5.67
N ILE A 407 -7.83 -11.27 -5.07
CA ILE A 407 -7.70 -11.00 -3.64
C ILE A 407 -8.41 -12.08 -2.82
N VAL A 408 -9.58 -12.49 -3.28
CA VAL A 408 -10.36 -13.57 -2.67
C VAL A 408 -10.11 -14.87 -3.44
N HIS A 409 -9.09 -15.62 -3.03
CA HIS A 409 -8.60 -16.80 -3.76
C HIS A 409 -8.59 -18.10 -2.94
N ARG A 410 -8.91 -18.05 -1.65
CA ARG A 410 -8.74 -19.22 -0.78
C ARG A 410 -9.80 -20.28 -1.05
N LEU A 411 -9.40 -21.54 -0.99
CA LEU A 411 -10.28 -22.68 -1.21
C LEU A 411 -11.51 -22.66 -0.30
N ASN A 412 -11.37 -22.25 0.97
CA ASN A 412 -12.51 -22.16 1.89
C ASN A 412 -13.52 -21.05 1.53
N PHE A 413 -13.09 -19.99 0.85
CA PHE A 413 -14.01 -18.96 0.33
C PHE A 413 -14.69 -19.41 -0.95
N TYR A 414 -13.96 -20.14 -1.80
CA TYR A 414 -14.50 -20.75 -3.02
C TYR A 414 -15.58 -21.81 -2.72
N GLU A 415 -15.36 -22.60 -1.67
CA GLU A 415 -16.27 -23.65 -1.18
C GLU A 415 -17.43 -23.09 -0.35
N ALA A 416 -17.50 -21.79 -0.10
CA ALA A 416 -18.58 -21.22 0.71
C ALA A 416 -19.92 -21.37 -0.02
N ASP A 417 -20.93 -21.88 0.69
CA ASP A 417 -22.29 -22.00 0.18
C ASP A 417 -23.12 -20.76 0.50
N THR A 418 -22.65 -19.62 0.00
CA THR A 418 -23.31 -18.32 0.16
C THR A 418 -23.19 -17.54 -1.14
N LEU A 419 -23.94 -16.44 -1.24
CA LEU A 419 -23.80 -15.49 -2.35
C LEU A 419 -22.34 -15.04 -2.50
N TYR A 420 -21.64 -14.83 -1.39
CA TYR A 420 -20.20 -14.53 -1.39
C TYR A 420 -19.40 -15.63 -2.10
N GLY A 421 -19.60 -16.90 -1.74
CA GLY A 421 -18.90 -18.02 -2.40
C GLY A 421 -19.22 -18.12 -3.89
N GLN A 422 -20.46 -17.82 -4.30
CA GLN A 422 -20.82 -17.78 -5.72
C GLN A 422 -20.09 -16.66 -6.48
N ILE A 423 -19.97 -15.46 -5.91
CA ILE A 423 -19.19 -14.37 -6.50
C ILE A 423 -17.72 -14.77 -6.64
N VAL A 424 -17.15 -15.43 -5.63
CA VAL A 424 -15.77 -15.94 -5.67
C VAL A 424 -15.57 -16.99 -6.76
N ARG A 425 -16.53 -17.92 -6.93
CA ARG A 425 -16.49 -18.91 -8.01
C ARG A 425 -16.47 -18.24 -9.39
N ASN A 426 -17.39 -17.32 -9.63
CA ASN A 426 -17.45 -16.56 -10.88
C ASN A 426 -16.18 -15.73 -11.13
N GLN A 427 -15.64 -15.12 -10.08
CA GLN A 427 -14.38 -14.37 -10.14
C GLN A 427 -13.21 -15.25 -10.59
N ILE A 428 -13.06 -16.43 -9.98
CA ILE A 428 -12.00 -17.39 -10.33
C ILE A 428 -12.21 -17.94 -11.74
N GLU A 429 -13.45 -18.22 -12.13
CA GLU A 429 -13.79 -18.62 -13.50
C GLU A 429 -13.34 -17.56 -14.51
N LYS A 430 -13.71 -16.29 -14.32
CA LYS A 430 -13.28 -15.20 -15.21
C LYS A 430 -11.79 -14.95 -15.21
N PHE A 431 -11.14 -15.04 -14.06
CA PHE A 431 -9.69 -15.04 -13.99
C PHE A 431 -9.08 -16.16 -14.85
N THR A 432 -9.61 -17.37 -14.79
CA THR A 432 -9.10 -18.49 -15.59
C THR A 432 -9.37 -18.32 -17.08
N ASP A 433 -10.52 -17.74 -17.47
CA ASP A 433 -10.83 -17.37 -18.85
C ASP A 433 -9.78 -16.40 -19.41
N VAL A 434 -9.42 -15.35 -18.64
CA VAL A 434 -8.37 -14.39 -19.01
C VAL A 434 -7.03 -15.08 -19.21
N ILE A 435 -6.61 -15.91 -18.25
CA ILE A 435 -5.31 -16.59 -18.35
C ILE A 435 -5.28 -17.59 -19.52
N HIS A 436 -6.36 -18.33 -19.74
CA HIS A 436 -6.47 -19.23 -20.89
C HIS A 436 -6.34 -18.46 -22.21
N ASN A 437 -7.04 -17.32 -22.33
CA ASN A 437 -7.06 -16.47 -23.51
C ASN A 437 -5.87 -15.51 -23.62
N THR A 438 -4.92 -15.51 -22.70
CA THR A 438 -3.62 -14.83 -22.89
C THR A 438 -2.57 -15.80 -23.39
N ARG A 439 -2.69 -17.08 -23.01
CA ARG A 439 -1.82 -18.20 -23.41
C ARG A 439 -2.10 -18.76 -24.79
N SER A 440 -3.36 -18.81 -25.22
CA SER A 440 -3.77 -19.59 -26.40
C SER A 440 -4.83 -18.86 -27.19
N THR A 441 -4.45 -17.74 -27.83
CA THR A 441 -5.35 -17.12 -28.82
C THR A 441 -4.95 -17.47 -30.25
N PRO A 442 -5.92 -17.74 -31.13
CA PRO A 442 -5.70 -17.75 -32.58
C PRO A 442 -5.22 -16.41 -33.16
N ARG A 443 -5.19 -15.34 -32.34
CA ARG A 443 -5.04 -13.94 -32.73
C ARG A 443 -3.75 -13.29 -32.16
N GLY A 444 -2.84 -14.07 -31.58
CA GLY A 444 -1.56 -13.65 -30.99
C GLY A 444 -1.48 -13.84 -29.45
N GLU A 445 -0.27 -14.11 -28.93
CA GLU A 445 0.01 -14.18 -27.49
C GLU A 445 -0.11 -12.77 -26.87
N ILE A 446 -0.87 -12.62 -25.78
CA ILE A 446 -1.00 -11.35 -25.03
C ILE A 446 -0.25 -11.50 -23.72
N THR A 447 0.71 -10.60 -23.46
CA THR A 447 1.39 -10.55 -22.15
C THR A 447 0.41 -10.00 -21.12
N TYR A 448 0.10 -10.78 -20.07
CA TYR A 448 -0.79 -10.34 -19.00
C TYR A 448 0.02 -9.96 -17.77
N ALA A 449 -0.01 -8.68 -17.43
CA ALA A 449 0.81 -8.06 -16.39
C ALA A 449 -0.04 -7.24 -15.42
N ALA A 450 0.54 -6.87 -14.28
CA ALA A 450 -0.09 -6.04 -13.28
C ALA A 450 0.94 -5.18 -12.52
N ALA A 451 0.48 -4.06 -11.95
CA ALA A 451 1.28 -3.24 -11.04
C ALA A 451 0.60 -3.11 -9.67
N VAL A 452 1.22 -3.70 -8.66
CA VAL A 452 0.72 -3.69 -7.29
C VAL A 452 1.30 -2.48 -6.55
N LYS A 453 0.50 -1.43 -6.41
CA LYS A 453 0.84 -0.20 -5.67
C LYS A 453 1.09 -0.45 -4.19
N ASN A 454 0.30 -1.35 -3.58
CA ASN A 454 0.36 -1.70 -2.15
C ASN A 454 0.42 -3.21 -1.95
N PRO A 455 1.62 -3.83 -2.01
CA PRO A 455 1.75 -5.25 -1.74
C PRO A 455 1.52 -5.54 -0.25
N GLU A 456 0.42 -6.19 0.11
CA GLU A 456 0.12 -6.59 1.50
C GLU A 456 1.17 -7.55 2.08
N LEU A 457 1.84 -8.32 1.22
CA LEU A 457 2.91 -9.24 1.59
C LEU A 457 4.25 -8.69 1.11
N SER A 458 5.11 -8.42 2.08
CA SER A 458 6.49 -7.98 1.89
C SER A 458 7.42 -9.20 1.80
N TRP A 459 8.19 -9.29 0.73
CA TRP A 459 9.22 -10.33 0.54
C TRP A 459 10.62 -9.75 0.37
N LEU A 460 10.74 -8.50 -0.06
CA LEU A 460 12.03 -7.86 -0.29
C LEU A 460 12.60 -7.28 1.00
N ALA A 461 11.79 -6.52 1.75
CA ALA A 461 12.25 -5.79 2.92
C ALA A 461 12.88 -6.70 3.99
N PRO A 462 12.34 -7.88 4.34
CA PRO A 462 12.94 -8.69 5.39
C PRO A 462 14.33 -9.21 5.02
N ILE A 463 14.59 -9.52 3.74
CA ILE A 463 15.93 -9.90 3.27
C ILE A 463 16.91 -8.73 3.46
N VAL A 464 16.50 -7.52 3.09
CA VAL A 464 17.35 -6.33 3.17
C VAL A 464 17.67 -5.97 4.63
N PHE A 465 16.67 -5.96 5.51
CA PHE A 465 16.86 -5.68 6.93
C PHE A 465 17.68 -6.77 7.63
N TRP A 466 17.48 -8.04 7.27
CA TRP A 466 18.35 -9.13 7.75
C TRP A 466 19.80 -8.97 7.26
N TYR A 467 20.00 -8.59 5.99
CA TYR A 467 21.33 -8.38 5.45
C TYR A 467 22.04 -7.23 6.17
N LEU A 468 21.35 -6.13 6.45
CA LEU A 468 21.86 -5.01 7.26
C LEU A 468 22.19 -5.41 8.69
N HIS A 469 21.37 -6.27 9.31
CA HIS A 469 21.63 -6.78 10.66
C HIS A 469 22.90 -7.64 10.74
N THR A 470 23.15 -8.44 9.70
CA THR A 470 24.28 -9.39 9.63
C THR A 470 25.55 -8.80 9.03
N HIS A 471 25.43 -7.73 8.24
CA HIS A 471 26.53 -7.04 7.56
C HIS A 471 26.56 -5.55 7.91
N PRO A 472 27.08 -5.18 9.10
CA PRO A 472 27.07 -3.80 9.57
C PRO A 472 27.88 -2.88 8.65
N VAL A 473 27.24 -1.79 8.20
CA VAL A 473 27.89 -0.69 7.49
C VAL A 473 28.66 0.13 8.52
N THR A 474 29.99 0.23 8.43
CA THR A 474 30.89 0.93 9.38
C THR A 474 31.12 0.27 10.75
N GLY A 475 30.77 -1.01 10.91
CA GLY A 475 31.05 -1.77 12.13
C GLY A 475 30.06 -1.56 13.29
N GLN A 476 29.08 -0.66 13.13
CA GLN A 476 27.90 -0.56 13.99
C GLN A 476 26.71 -1.25 13.33
N LYS A 477 25.92 -1.98 14.13
CA LYS A 477 24.66 -2.57 13.66
C LYS A 477 23.67 -1.43 13.39
N ALA A 478 23.30 -1.27 12.12
CA ALA A 478 22.30 -0.30 11.71
C ALA A 478 20.86 -0.78 11.96
N VAL A 479 20.68 -2.09 12.21
CA VAL A 479 19.38 -2.74 12.34
C VAL A 479 19.41 -3.72 13.50
N ASP A 480 18.42 -3.62 14.37
CA ASP A 480 18.18 -4.56 15.48
C ASP A 480 17.46 -5.82 15.02
N ILE A 481 17.56 -6.89 15.82
CA ILE A 481 16.94 -8.17 15.45
C ILE A 481 15.42 -8.07 15.30
N ASP A 482 14.75 -7.29 16.15
CA ASP A 482 13.29 -7.17 16.12
C ASP A 482 12.82 -6.47 14.84
N GLU A 483 13.63 -5.59 14.24
CA GLU A 483 13.34 -4.89 12.99
C GLU A 483 13.43 -5.80 11.76
N VAL A 484 14.10 -6.96 11.85
CA VAL A 484 14.06 -7.99 10.81
C VAL A 484 12.68 -8.65 10.74
N TYR A 485 12.06 -8.90 11.90
CA TYR A 485 10.72 -9.49 12.00
C TYR A 485 9.60 -8.46 11.85
N ARG A 486 9.89 -7.18 12.10
CA ARG A 486 8.98 -6.05 11.98
C ARG A 486 9.63 -4.96 11.12
N VAL A 487 9.68 -5.21 9.82
CA VAL A 487 10.35 -4.32 8.87
C VAL A 487 9.75 -2.90 8.93
N PRO A 488 10.59 -1.86 9.16
CA PRO A 488 10.14 -0.48 9.21
C PRO A 488 9.59 0.07 7.90
N PHE A 489 10.00 -0.50 6.75
CA PHE A 489 9.66 -0.01 5.42
C PHE A 489 8.97 -1.08 4.58
N ALA A 490 8.02 -0.64 3.74
CA ALA A 490 7.41 -1.46 2.71
C ALA A 490 8.38 -1.74 1.56
N ASP A 491 8.18 -2.86 0.86
CA ASP A 491 9.04 -3.29 -0.25
C ASP A 491 9.22 -2.21 -1.32
N THR A 492 8.16 -1.46 -1.63
CA THR A 492 8.11 -0.38 -2.62
C THR A 492 9.06 0.78 -2.33
N ALA A 493 9.25 1.10 -1.04
CA ALA A 493 10.22 2.08 -0.58
C ALA A 493 11.63 1.47 -0.53
N VAL A 494 11.74 0.22 -0.06
CA VAL A 494 13.02 -0.50 -0.01
C VAL A 494 13.61 -0.67 -1.41
N SER A 495 12.82 -1.06 -2.41
CA SER A 495 13.27 -1.19 -3.80
C SER A 495 13.75 0.14 -4.37
N HIS A 496 13.04 1.24 -4.08
CA HIS A 496 13.50 2.58 -4.47
C HIS A 496 14.86 2.91 -3.86
N LEU A 497 15.03 2.72 -2.54
CA LEU A 497 16.28 3.00 -1.83
C LEU A 497 17.44 2.14 -2.34
N LEU A 498 17.19 0.87 -2.63
CA LEU A 498 18.17 -0.03 -3.24
C LEU A 498 18.59 0.48 -4.62
N PHE A 499 17.64 0.85 -5.47
CA PHE A 499 17.92 1.35 -6.82
C PHE A 499 18.63 2.70 -6.78
N VAL A 500 18.31 3.60 -5.84
CA VAL A 500 19.11 4.83 -5.61
C VAL A 500 20.56 4.48 -5.27
N GLY A 501 20.79 3.52 -4.38
CA GLY A 501 22.14 3.09 -3.98
C GLY A 501 22.95 2.54 -5.15
N VAL A 502 22.34 1.70 -6.00
CA VAL A 502 22.96 1.17 -7.22
C VAL A 502 23.18 2.28 -8.26
N ALA A 503 22.19 3.13 -8.48
CA ALA A 503 22.22 4.25 -9.42
C ALA A 503 23.34 5.25 -9.10
N LYS A 504 23.65 5.50 -7.82
CA LYS A 504 24.77 6.36 -7.40
C LYS A 504 26.14 5.88 -7.86
N GLN A 505 26.30 4.60 -8.20
CA GLN A 505 27.54 4.07 -8.79
C GLN A 505 27.60 4.23 -10.31
N SER A 506 26.48 4.57 -10.94
CA SER A 506 26.37 4.70 -12.39
C SER A 506 26.85 6.08 -12.84
N LYS A 507 27.69 6.11 -13.87
CA LYS A 507 28.17 7.35 -14.50
C LYS A 507 27.26 7.85 -15.62
N LYS A 508 26.36 7.00 -16.10
CA LYS A 508 25.49 7.25 -17.25
C LYS A 508 24.12 6.64 -17.00
N PHE A 509 23.08 7.38 -17.34
CA PHE A 509 21.69 6.95 -17.21
C PHE A 509 21.10 6.83 -18.60
N TYR A 510 20.99 5.59 -19.05
CA TYR A 510 20.51 5.28 -20.39
C TYR A 510 19.02 4.92 -20.33
N PRO A 511 18.15 5.53 -21.15
CA PRO A 511 16.70 5.24 -21.15
C PRO A 511 16.37 3.76 -21.40
N GLU A 512 17.20 3.07 -22.17
CA GLU A 512 17.01 1.65 -22.53
C GLU A 512 17.31 0.66 -21.39
N ARG A 513 17.75 1.15 -20.23
CA ARG A 513 18.21 0.32 -19.12
C ARG A 513 17.27 0.38 -17.94
N LEU A 514 16.98 -0.79 -17.37
CA LEU A 514 16.17 -0.95 -16.17
C LEU A 514 17.01 -1.52 -15.03
N LEU A 515 16.84 -0.95 -13.84
CA LEU A 515 17.22 -1.62 -12.60
C LEU A 515 16.08 -2.57 -12.22
N THR A 516 16.42 -3.82 -11.95
CA THR A 516 15.45 -4.87 -11.61
C THR A 516 15.94 -5.67 -10.42
N THR A 517 15.07 -6.00 -9.48
CA THR A 517 15.39 -7.03 -8.48
C THR A 517 15.41 -8.41 -9.15
N CYS A 518 15.99 -9.41 -8.47
CA CYS A 518 15.68 -10.80 -8.79
C CYS A 518 14.16 -11.01 -8.82
N SER A 519 13.73 -11.97 -9.64
CA SER A 519 12.31 -12.24 -9.83
C SER A 519 11.89 -13.47 -9.04
N VAL A 520 10.69 -13.42 -8.47
CA VAL A 520 10.14 -14.49 -7.61
C VAL A 520 8.89 -15.07 -8.24
N ILE A 521 8.88 -16.39 -8.43
CA ILE A 521 7.76 -17.17 -8.92
C ILE A 521 6.84 -17.50 -7.75
N ARG A 522 5.56 -17.17 -7.91
CA ARG A 522 4.50 -17.59 -6.99
C ARG A 522 3.39 -18.29 -7.76
N ARG A 523 3.03 -19.50 -7.34
CA ARG A 523 1.91 -20.25 -7.92
C ARG A 523 0.59 -19.78 -7.31
N PHE A 524 -0.51 -19.97 -8.03
CA PHE A 524 -1.83 -19.74 -7.45
C PHE A 524 -2.08 -20.65 -6.23
N SER A 525 -1.61 -21.90 -6.29
CA SER A 525 -1.69 -22.85 -5.16
C SER A 525 -0.98 -22.38 -3.89
N ASP A 526 0.08 -21.56 -4.00
CA ASP A 526 0.83 -21.03 -2.85
C ASP A 526 -0.05 -20.10 -1.98
N ILE A 527 -1.11 -19.52 -2.55
CA ILE A 527 -2.00 -18.58 -1.85
C ILE A 527 -3.39 -19.16 -1.62
N ALA A 528 -3.84 -20.04 -2.50
CA ALA A 528 -5.18 -20.62 -2.48
C ALA A 528 -5.41 -21.57 -1.30
N LEU A 529 -4.35 -22.20 -0.79
CA LEU A 529 -4.43 -23.13 0.34
C LEU A 529 -4.08 -22.45 1.68
N VAL A 530 -4.79 -22.84 2.74
CA VAL A 530 -4.52 -22.40 4.11
C VAL A 530 -3.38 -23.20 4.74
N GLU A 531 -2.75 -22.68 5.82
CA GLU A 531 -1.57 -23.28 6.46
C GLU A 531 -1.75 -24.75 6.85
N THR A 532 -2.92 -25.12 7.35
CA THR A 532 -3.22 -26.52 7.72
C THR A 532 -3.29 -27.47 6.53
N SER A 533 -3.50 -26.94 5.32
CA SER A 533 -3.60 -27.70 4.08
C SER A 533 -2.28 -27.74 3.30
N LEU A 534 -1.22 -27.14 3.84
CA LEU A 534 0.11 -27.12 3.24
C LEU A 534 1.13 -27.92 4.08
N PRO A 535 1.98 -28.74 3.44
CA PRO A 535 1.95 -29.09 2.02
C PRO A 535 0.71 -29.93 1.63
N ALA A 536 0.26 -29.81 0.37
CA ALA A 536 -0.84 -30.61 -0.14
C ALA A 536 -0.37 -32.04 -0.43
N VAL A 537 -1.11 -33.02 0.08
CA VAL A 537 -0.80 -34.46 -0.02
C VAL A 537 -1.98 -35.23 -0.58
N ILE A 538 -1.70 -36.30 -1.31
CA ILE A 538 -2.67 -37.27 -1.82
C ILE A 538 -2.29 -38.68 -1.39
N LEU A 539 -3.29 -39.51 -1.11
CA LEU A 539 -3.09 -40.94 -0.92
C LEU A 539 -3.20 -41.65 -2.28
N LYS A 540 -2.13 -42.27 -2.75
CA LYS A 540 -2.10 -43.02 -4.01
C LYS A 540 -1.52 -44.40 -3.78
N ASP A 541 -2.25 -45.45 -4.18
CA ASP A 541 -1.84 -46.84 -3.97
C ASP A 541 -1.41 -47.12 -2.51
N ASP A 542 -2.22 -46.63 -1.55
CA ASP A 542 -1.98 -46.68 -0.09
C ASP A 542 -0.71 -45.97 0.40
N LYS A 543 -0.10 -45.12 -0.42
CA LYS A 543 1.07 -44.31 -0.05
C LYS A 543 0.76 -42.83 -0.10
N LEU A 544 1.20 -42.11 0.93
CA LEU A 544 1.10 -40.66 0.98
C LEU A 544 2.15 -40.05 0.05
N GLU A 545 1.73 -39.21 -0.90
CA GLU A 545 2.61 -38.49 -1.81
C GLU A 545 2.27 -36.99 -1.80
N LEU A 546 3.27 -36.14 -2.05
CA LEU A 546 3.03 -34.71 -2.26
C LEU A 546 2.33 -34.51 -3.62
N VAL A 547 1.34 -33.61 -3.65
CA VAL A 547 0.74 -33.16 -4.92
C VAL A 547 1.85 -32.57 -5.80
N ALA A 548 2.05 -33.13 -6.99
CA ALA A 548 2.92 -32.50 -7.97
C ALA A 548 2.20 -31.25 -8.51
N GLU A 549 2.54 -30.08 -7.99
CA GLU A 549 1.79 -28.82 -8.20
C GLU A 549 1.59 -28.43 -9.68
N GLY A 550 2.38 -28.96 -10.62
CA GLY A 550 2.22 -28.76 -12.06
C GLY A 550 1.37 -29.80 -12.79
N LYS A 551 0.79 -30.79 -12.10
CA LYS A 551 -0.01 -31.88 -12.68
C LYS A 551 -1.48 -31.73 -12.29
N LEU A 552 -2.34 -31.52 -13.29
CA LEU A 552 -3.77 -31.35 -13.08
C LEU A 552 -4.40 -32.60 -12.42
N ASN A 553 -3.98 -33.81 -12.80
CA ASN A 553 -4.52 -35.06 -12.24
C ASN A 553 -4.28 -35.19 -10.73
N ASP A 554 -3.13 -34.74 -10.22
CA ASP A 554 -2.82 -34.79 -8.79
C ASP A 554 -3.74 -33.81 -8.02
N TRP A 555 -4.03 -32.65 -8.61
CA TRP A 555 -5.00 -31.70 -8.05
C TRP A 555 -6.44 -32.23 -8.08
N HIS A 556 -6.86 -32.92 -9.14
CA HIS A 556 -8.14 -33.62 -9.16
C HIS A 556 -8.25 -34.65 -8.05
N GLU A 557 -7.20 -35.44 -7.85
CA GLU A 557 -7.18 -36.45 -6.79
C GLU A 557 -7.25 -35.80 -5.40
N PHE A 558 -6.50 -34.72 -5.18
CA PHE A 558 -6.55 -33.93 -3.95
C PHE A 558 -7.97 -33.43 -3.64
N ILE A 559 -8.66 -32.82 -4.60
CA ILE A 559 -10.03 -32.34 -4.40
C ILE A 559 -11.02 -33.50 -4.27
N ARG A 560 -10.86 -34.60 -5.01
CA ARG A 560 -11.71 -35.79 -4.88
C ARG A 560 -11.64 -36.37 -3.47
N GLN A 561 -10.44 -36.55 -2.92
CA GLN A 561 -10.24 -37.04 -1.55
C GLN A 561 -10.84 -36.07 -0.52
N ARG A 562 -10.70 -34.76 -0.75
CA ARG A 562 -11.32 -33.73 0.09
C ARG A 562 -12.86 -33.81 0.06
N ILE A 563 -13.47 -33.92 -1.12
CA ILE A 563 -14.93 -34.08 -1.29
C ILE A 563 -15.41 -35.35 -0.56
N ASN A 564 -14.72 -36.47 -0.71
CA ASN A 564 -15.07 -37.71 -0.02
C ASN A 564 -15.01 -37.55 1.50
N LYS A 565 -13.97 -36.90 2.02
CA LYS A 565 -13.86 -36.60 3.45
C LYS A 565 -14.99 -35.72 3.96
N LYS A 566 -15.40 -34.71 3.19
CA LYS A 566 -16.58 -33.88 3.53
C LYS A 566 -17.87 -34.69 3.58
N LYS A 567 -18.05 -35.62 2.63
CA LYS A 567 -19.20 -36.55 2.59
C LYS A 567 -19.21 -37.48 3.80
N GLU A 568 -18.06 -38.02 4.17
CA GLU A 568 -17.88 -38.86 5.37
C GLU A 568 -18.18 -38.08 6.66
N ASN A 569 -17.86 -36.78 6.69
CA ASN A 569 -18.15 -35.88 7.80
C ASN A 569 -19.61 -35.38 7.82
N TYR A 570 -20.45 -35.77 6.85
CA TYR A 570 -21.82 -35.27 6.68
C TYR A 570 -21.90 -33.74 6.59
N GLU A 571 -20.91 -33.09 5.96
CA GLU A 571 -20.98 -31.66 5.67
C GLU A 571 -22.11 -31.38 4.65
N GLU A 572 -22.89 -30.33 4.88
CA GLU A 572 -23.92 -29.87 3.95
C GLU A 572 -23.29 -29.11 2.77
N ASN A 573 -23.96 -29.11 1.62
CA ASN A 573 -23.62 -28.31 0.43
C ASN A 573 -22.19 -28.50 -0.11
N ILE A 574 -21.93 -29.74 -0.55
CA ILE A 574 -20.65 -30.14 -1.15
C ILE A 574 -20.72 -29.92 -2.65
N LEU A 575 -19.86 -29.04 -3.17
CA LEU A 575 -19.68 -28.80 -4.60
C LEU A 575 -19.28 -30.09 -5.35
N ASP A 576 -19.70 -30.21 -6.60
CA ASP A 576 -19.29 -31.29 -7.50
C ASP A 576 -17.88 -31.05 -8.01
N ILE A 577 -17.19 -32.11 -8.43
CA ILE A 577 -15.80 -32.00 -8.93
C ILE A 577 -15.69 -31.05 -10.13
N SER A 578 -16.72 -31.00 -10.97
CA SER A 578 -16.80 -30.10 -12.13
C SER A 578 -16.83 -28.63 -11.73
N ASP A 579 -17.38 -28.31 -10.55
CA ASP A 579 -17.42 -26.93 -10.08
C ASP A 579 -16.02 -26.43 -9.76
N TYR A 580 -15.05 -27.30 -9.47
CA TYR A 580 -13.67 -26.92 -9.17
C TYR A 580 -12.78 -26.77 -10.41
N GLU A 581 -13.25 -27.06 -11.64
CA GLU A 581 -12.39 -27.04 -12.84
C GLU A 581 -11.60 -25.73 -13.00
N PRO A 582 -12.20 -24.52 -12.85
CA PRO A 582 -11.45 -23.28 -12.89
C PRO A 582 -10.37 -23.19 -11.81
N PHE A 583 -10.72 -23.60 -10.57
CA PHE A 583 -9.79 -23.58 -9.45
C PHE A 583 -8.61 -24.56 -9.65
N LEU A 584 -8.90 -25.77 -10.14
CA LEU A 584 -7.92 -26.80 -10.45
C LEU A 584 -6.98 -26.35 -11.57
N PHE A 585 -7.54 -25.75 -12.63
CA PHE A 585 -6.76 -25.14 -13.71
C PHE A 585 -5.80 -24.08 -13.17
N ALA A 586 -6.30 -23.16 -12.33
CA ALA A 586 -5.51 -22.11 -11.71
C ALA A 586 -4.35 -22.69 -10.87
N CYS A 587 -4.65 -23.65 -9.99
CA CYS A 587 -3.64 -24.32 -9.15
C CYS A 587 -2.56 -25.05 -9.96
N ALA A 588 -2.95 -25.78 -11.00
CA ALA A 588 -2.04 -26.61 -11.77
C ALA A 588 -1.14 -25.79 -12.70
N LYS A 589 -1.68 -24.73 -13.31
CA LYS A 589 -1.06 -24.12 -14.49
C LYS A 589 -0.67 -22.66 -14.32
N VAL A 590 -1.17 -21.96 -13.30
CA VAL A 590 -1.02 -20.50 -13.23
C VAL A 590 -0.02 -20.08 -12.16
N GLY A 591 0.96 -19.31 -12.59
CA GLY A 591 1.92 -18.62 -11.73
C GLY A 591 2.02 -17.14 -12.06
N VAL A 592 2.68 -16.41 -11.19
CA VAL A 592 3.13 -15.04 -11.43
C VAL A 592 4.64 -14.97 -11.21
N LEU A 593 5.32 -14.23 -12.07
CA LEU A 593 6.69 -13.80 -11.84
C LEU A 593 6.64 -12.36 -11.33
N MET A 594 7.14 -12.16 -10.11
CA MET A 594 7.08 -10.88 -9.40
C MET A 594 8.47 -10.25 -9.32
N CYS A 595 8.59 -8.96 -9.59
CA CYS A 595 9.82 -8.20 -9.35
C CYS A 595 9.51 -6.73 -9.06
N TYR A 596 10.55 -5.98 -8.67
CA TYR A 596 10.52 -4.52 -8.71
C TYR A 596 11.43 -4.07 -9.85
N ALA A 597 10.98 -3.09 -10.64
CA ALA A 597 11.75 -2.57 -11.75
C ALA A 597 11.53 -1.06 -11.94
N ALA A 598 12.57 -0.36 -12.37
CA ALA A 598 12.49 1.06 -12.70
C ALA A 598 13.53 1.45 -13.76
N PRO A 599 13.21 2.38 -14.69
CA PRO A 599 14.17 2.92 -15.65
C PRO A 599 15.34 3.60 -14.96
N ALA A 600 16.56 3.33 -15.42
CA ALA A 600 17.75 3.98 -14.90
C ALA A 600 17.67 5.51 -15.08
N SER A 601 17.10 5.97 -16.21
CA SER A 601 16.84 7.40 -16.49
C SER A 601 15.96 8.08 -15.43
N ALA A 602 15.05 7.36 -14.77
CA ALA A 602 14.22 7.93 -13.70
C ALA A 602 15.02 8.39 -12.47
N TYR A 603 16.25 7.88 -12.31
CA TYR A 603 17.15 8.22 -11.21
C TYR A 603 18.16 9.32 -11.54
N GLU A 604 18.28 9.74 -12.80
CA GLU A 604 19.30 10.69 -13.24
C GLU A 604 19.23 12.00 -12.43
N SER A 605 18.02 12.59 -12.36
CA SER A 605 17.79 13.83 -11.60
C SER A 605 18.05 13.67 -10.09
N ILE A 606 17.75 12.49 -9.52
CA ILE A 606 17.96 12.20 -8.10
C ILE A 606 19.46 12.14 -7.78
N VAL A 607 20.24 11.47 -8.64
CA VAL A 607 21.68 11.28 -8.41
C VAL A 607 22.49 12.53 -8.76
N GLN A 608 22.10 13.27 -9.80
CA GLN A 608 22.84 14.45 -10.28
C GLN A 608 22.46 15.75 -9.55
N SER A 609 21.32 15.82 -8.83
CA SER A 609 20.94 17.05 -8.12
C SER A 609 21.86 17.31 -6.91
N GLU A 610 22.70 18.34 -7.00
CA GLU A 610 23.57 18.78 -5.90
C GLU A 610 22.78 19.33 -4.69
N SER A 611 21.51 19.69 -4.90
CA SER A 611 20.63 20.33 -3.91
C SER A 611 19.55 19.42 -3.32
N GLY A 612 19.52 18.13 -3.67
CA GLY A 612 18.52 17.17 -3.16
C GLY A 612 17.07 17.51 -3.51
N GLY A 613 16.84 18.39 -4.51
CA GLY A 613 15.52 18.89 -4.88
C GLY A 613 14.72 17.98 -5.82
N ALA A 614 15.30 16.89 -6.31
CA ALA A 614 14.58 15.93 -7.15
C ALA A 614 13.63 15.07 -6.30
N ALA A 615 12.35 15.03 -6.70
CA ALA A 615 11.33 14.28 -5.98
C ALA A 615 11.59 12.76 -6.07
N HIS A 616 11.74 12.13 -4.90
CA HIS A 616 11.72 10.68 -4.73
C HIS A 616 10.36 10.09 -5.13
N PHE A 617 10.31 8.79 -5.39
CA PHE A 617 9.11 8.06 -5.79
C PHE A 617 9.15 6.64 -5.22
N LEU A 618 8.05 5.91 -5.36
CA LEU A 618 7.91 4.53 -4.91
C LEU A 618 7.80 3.60 -6.12
N ILE A 619 8.30 2.37 -5.98
CA ILE A 619 8.27 1.37 -7.06
C ILE A 619 7.17 0.34 -6.76
N PRO A 620 6.17 0.15 -7.63
CA PRO A 620 5.17 -0.90 -7.44
C PRO A 620 5.81 -2.28 -7.63
N ARG A 621 5.20 -3.32 -7.05
CA ARG A 621 5.55 -4.69 -7.42
C ARG A 621 4.95 -4.99 -8.78
N LEU A 622 5.77 -5.30 -9.76
CA LEU A 622 5.31 -5.74 -11.07
C LEU A 622 5.10 -7.25 -11.05
N GLU A 623 3.99 -7.69 -11.61
CA GLU A 623 3.64 -9.10 -11.73
C GLU A 623 3.34 -9.42 -13.20
N VAL A 624 3.90 -10.51 -13.72
CA VAL A 624 3.52 -11.03 -15.03
C VAL A 624 3.04 -12.47 -14.89
N ALA A 625 1.92 -12.79 -15.53
CA ALA A 625 1.39 -14.14 -15.56
C ALA A 625 2.33 -15.09 -16.33
N ILE A 626 2.54 -16.27 -15.77
CA ILE A 626 3.36 -17.32 -16.36
C ILE A 626 2.64 -18.66 -16.27
N ASP A 627 2.93 -19.51 -17.24
CA ASP A 627 2.48 -20.90 -17.26
C ASP A 627 3.46 -21.78 -16.49
N VAL A 628 3.03 -22.34 -15.36
CA VAL A 628 3.89 -23.17 -14.50
C VAL A 628 3.75 -24.67 -14.77
N GLU A 629 2.98 -25.04 -15.80
CA GLU A 629 2.83 -26.42 -16.27
C GLU A 629 4.17 -26.93 -16.83
N GLY A 630 4.64 -28.08 -16.32
CA GLY A 630 5.78 -28.79 -16.91
C GLY A 630 7.20 -28.29 -16.57
N GLN A 631 7.41 -27.56 -15.45
CA GLN A 631 8.71 -27.19 -14.84
C GLN A 631 9.95 -27.39 -15.75
N ALA A 632 10.49 -26.33 -16.38
CA ALA A 632 11.96 -26.21 -16.63
C ALA A 632 12.39 -25.00 -17.47
N ASN A 633 11.51 -24.30 -18.20
CA ASN A 633 12.02 -23.29 -19.15
C ASN A 633 11.95 -21.86 -18.60
N THR A 634 12.88 -21.54 -17.69
CA THR A 634 13.07 -20.18 -17.15
C THR A 634 13.13 -19.12 -18.26
N SER A 635 13.62 -19.46 -19.45
CA SER A 635 13.68 -18.54 -20.59
C SER A 635 12.30 -18.05 -21.07
N ILE A 636 11.25 -18.86 -20.92
CA ILE A 636 9.87 -18.44 -21.28
C ILE A 636 9.35 -17.43 -20.26
N TYR A 637 9.62 -17.63 -18.98
CA TYR A 637 9.21 -16.68 -17.93
C TYR A 637 9.92 -15.34 -18.10
N GLU A 638 11.22 -15.39 -18.41
CA GLU A 638 12.01 -14.19 -18.67
C GLU A 638 11.55 -13.48 -19.95
N LYS A 639 11.11 -14.20 -20.99
CA LYS A 639 10.49 -13.60 -22.19
C LYS A 639 9.26 -12.77 -21.82
N ASN A 640 8.32 -13.31 -21.03
CA ASN A 640 7.13 -12.57 -20.62
C ASN A 640 7.47 -11.35 -19.76
N LEU A 641 8.46 -11.49 -18.87
CA LEU A 641 8.97 -10.37 -18.09
C LEU A 641 9.59 -9.29 -18.97
N ASP A 642 10.46 -9.66 -19.90
CA ASP A 642 11.14 -8.72 -20.80
C ASP A 642 10.14 -8.01 -21.73
N GLN A 643 9.08 -8.70 -22.17
CA GLN A 643 7.93 -8.10 -22.88
C GLN A 643 7.27 -7.02 -22.02
N MET A 644 6.90 -7.34 -20.77
CA MET A 644 6.32 -6.37 -19.84
C MET A 644 7.25 -5.17 -19.61
N LEU A 645 8.53 -5.43 -19.38
CA LEU A 645 9.55 -4.40 -19.12
C LEU A 645 9.88 -3.54 -20.34
N SER A 646 9.69 -4.06 -21.57
CA SER A 646 9.90 -3.31 -22.81
C SER A 646 9.02 -2.06 -22.90
N TRP A 647 7.81 -2.11 -22.30
CA TRP A 647 6.90 -0.97 -22.24
C TRP A 647 7.47 0.18 -21.40
N LEU A 648 8.06 -0.16 -20.24
CA LEU A 648 8.70 0.82 -19.35
C LEU A 648 9.96 1.44 -19.97
N VAL A 649 10.75 0.62 -20.69
CA VAL A 649 11.94 1.12 -21.42
C VAL A 649 11.56 2.09 -22.54
N ALA A 650 10.41 1.91 -23.17
CA ALA A 650 9.89 2.82 -24.19
C ALA A 650 9.29 4.12 -23.60
N GLU A 651 9.68 4.49 -22.38
CA GLU A 651 9.24 5.70 -21.66
C GLU A 651 7.72 5.79 -21.42
N ASN A 652 7.01 4.65 -21.47
CA ASN A 652 5.56 4.60 -21.24
C ASN A 652 5.22 4.39 -19.75
N TRP A 653 5.68 5.31 -18.91
CA TRP A 653 5.44 5.30 -17.46
C TRP A 653 5.08 6.70 -16.95
N GLU A 654 4.35 6.74 -15.84
CA GLU A 654 3.83 7.94 -15.20
C GLU A 654 4.12 7.92 -13.70
N ARG A 655 4.12 9.10 -13.07
CA ARG A 655 4.23 9.24 -11.62
C ARG A 655 2.85 9.51 -11.03
N ASP A 656 2.24 8.47 -10.50
CA ASP A 656 0.92 8.56 -9.88
C ASP A 656 1.01 9.20 -8.50
N GLY A 657 0.62 10.48 -8.42
CA GLY A 657 0.53 11.24 -7.18
C GLY A 657 -0.81 11.11 -6.43
N SER A 658 -1.79 10.41 -7.00
CA SER A 658 -3.11 10.23 -6.40
C SER A 658 -3.14 9.10 -5.36
N HIS A 659 -2.18 8.17 -5.42
CA HIS A 659 -2.05 7.07 -4.48
C HIS A 659 -0.82 7.26 -3.61
N THR A 660 -1.02 7.58 -2.33
CA THR A 660 0.05 7.58 -1.34
C THR A 660 -0.02 6.27 -0.53
N GLN A 661 1.13 5.67 -0.21
CA GLN A 661 1.19 4.39 0.53
C GLN A 661 0.80 4.47 2.01
N SER A 662 0.21 5.58 2.46
CA SER A 662 -0.14 5.73 3.86
C SER A 662 -1.61 5.46 4.10
N ALA A 663 -1.92 4.74 5.18
CA ALA A 663 -3.26 4.73 5.80
C ALA A 663 -3.70 6.14 6.29
N PHE A 664 -2.83 7.14 6.12
CA PHE A 664 -3.03 8.55 6.40
C PHE A 664 -3.07 9.37 5.10
N ASP A 665 -3.65 8.83 4.04
CA ASP A 665 -3.96 9.63 2.86
C ASP A 665 -4.86 10.79 3.30
N THR A 666 -4.28 11.98 3.38
CA THR A 666 -4.98 13.20 3.80
C THR A 666 -5.69 13.88 2.63
N GLY A 667 -5.68 13.27 1.43
CA GLY A 667 -6.19 13.87 0.20
C GLY A 667 -5.36 15.05 -0.32
N ASN A 668 -4.28 15.41 0.39
CA ASN A 668 -3.34 16.43 -0.04
C ASN A 668 -2.16 15.77 -0.74
N GLY A 669 -2.26 15.61 -2.07
CA GLY A 669 -1.19 15.08 -2.94
C GLY A 669 0.14 15.87 -2.90
N ALA A 670 0.19 17.00 -2.18
CA ALA A 670 1.40 17.82 -2.02
C ALA A 670 2.46 17.21 -1.08
N GLY A 671 2.13 16.18 -0.27
CA GLY A 671 3.04 15.59 0.71
C GLY A 671 3.42 14.12 0.48
N GLY A 672 2.79 13.44 -0.49
CA GLY A 672 3.02 12.03 -0.78
C GLY A 672 4.14 11.78 -1.79
N LEU A 673 4.82 10.64 -1.66
CA LEU A 673 5.72 10.16 -2.72
C LEU A 673 4.88 9.50 -3.82
N PRO A 674 4.99 9.93 -5.09
CA PRO A 674 4.26 9.31 -6.18
C PRO A 674 4.77 7.89 -6.46
N ILE A 675 3.92 7.05 -7.03
CA ILE A 675 4.28 5.68 -7.44
C ILE A 675 4.58 5.67 -8.95
N LEU A 676 5.70 5.07 -9.35
CA LEU A 676 6.08 4.94 -10.76
C LEU A 676 5.33 3.77 -11.40
N ILE A 677 4.33 4.05 -12.23
CA ILE A 677 3.47 3.01 -12.85
C ILE A 677 3.51 3.07 -14.39
N PRO A 678 3.18 1.98 -15.10
CA PRO A 678 2.86 2.05 -16.52
C PRO A 678 1.77 3.10 -16.80
N ASN A 679 1.97 3.95 -17.82
CA ASN A 679 1.05 5.06 -18.14
C ASN A 679 -0.41 4.61 -18.42
N VAL A 680 -0.58 3.44 -19.02
CA VAL A 680 -1.92 2.86 -19.28
C VAL A 680 -2.72 2.59 -18.00
N ILE A 681 -2.05 2.30 -16.87
CA ILE A 681 -2.72 2.11 -15.57
C ILE A 681 -3.24 3.45 -15.05
N TYR A 682 -2.47 4.53 -15.19
CA TYR A 682 -2.90 5.87 -14.82
C TYR A 682 -4.20 6.25 -15.55
N HIS A 683 -4.24 6.06 -16.87
CA HIS A 683 -5.43 6.35 -17.68
C HIS A 683 -6.62 5.44 -17.37
N ALA A 684 -6.37 4.15 -17.09
CA ALA A 684 -7.43 3.23 -16.68
C ALA A 684 -8.06 3.64 -15.35
N HIS A 685 -7.25 4.12 -14.40
CA HIS A 685 -7.72 4.64 -13.12
C HIS A 685 -8.59 5.89 -13.27
N GLU A 686 -8.17 6.85 -14.11
CA GLU A 686 -8.99 8.03 -14.42
C GLU A 686 -10.32 7.64 -15.06
N ALA A 687 -10.31 6.68 -15.98
CA ALA A 687 -11.51 6.17 -16.65
C ALA A 687 -12.45 5.44 -15.68
N ALA A 688 -11.92 4.61 -14.78
CA ALA A 688 -12.71 3.90 -13.78
C ALA A 688 -13.33 4.86 -12.77
N THR A 689 -12.60 5.90 -12.36
CA THR A 689 -13.10 6.97 -11.49
C THR A 689 -14.24 7.74 -12.16
N PHE A 690 -14.08 8.11 -13.43
CA PHE A 690 -15.14 8.75 -14.21
C PHE A 690 -16.37 7.85 -14.34
N ALA A 691 -16.18 6.57 -14.70
CA ALA A 691 -17.26 5.61 -14.87
C ALA A 691 -18.04 5.41 -13.57
N ARG A 692 -17.35 5.27 -12.43
CA ARG A 692 -17.95 5.19 -11.10
C ARG A 692 -18.83 6.39 -10.82
N ASP A 693 -18.31 7.61 -10.98
CA ASP A 693 -19.02 8.83 -10.63
C ASP A 693 -20.27 9.00 -11.50
N LYS A 694 -20.16 8.69 -12.79
CA LYS A 694 -21.28 8.77 -13.73
C LYS A 694 -22.35 7.70 -13.48
N LEU A 695 -21.94 6.45 -13.27
CA LEU A 695 -22.84 5.33 -12.97
C LEU A 695 -23.54 5.55 -11.62
N SER A 696 -22.80 6.01 -10.60
CA SER A 696 -23.33 6.37 -9.28
C SER A 696 -24.48 7.37 -9.40
N GLN A 697 -24.27 8.46 -10.15
CA GLN A 697 -25.29 9.47 -10.39
C GLN A 697 -26.53 8.89 -11.08
N GLU A 698 -26.34 8.14 -12.16
CA GLU A 698 -27.45 7.59 -12.96
C GLU A 698 -28.28 6.56 -12.20
N VAL A 699 -27.63 5.64 -11.46
CA VAL A 699 -28.32 4.66 -10.62
C VAL A 699 -29.08 5.36 -9.48
N GLN A 700 -28.48 6.38 -8.85
CA GLN A 700 -29.14 7.12 -7.78
C GLN A 700 -30.38 7.88 -8.28
N ASP A 701 -30.30 8.50 -9.45
CA ASP A 701 -31.41 9.24 -10.06
C ASP A 701 -32.55 8.28 -10.46
N GLU A 702 -32.22 7.11 -10.99
CA GLU A 702 -33.17 6.06 -11.33
C GLU A 702 -33.91 5.53 -10.09
N ILE A 703 -33.18 5.20 -9.01
CA ILE A 703 -33.79 4.75 -7.75
C ILE A 703 -34.73 5.83 -7.19
N LYS A 704 -34.35 7.11 -7.22
CA LYS A 704 -35.23 8.21 -6.76
C LYS A 704 -36.50 8.31 -7.60
N SER A 705 -36.39 8.14 -8.92
CA SER A 705 -37.54 8.12 -9.84
C SER A 705 -38.52 7.00 -9.48
N LEU A 706 -38.01 5.78 -9.29
CA LEU A 706 -38.80 4.61 -8.90
C LEU A 706 -39.47 4.79 -7.52
N ILE A 707 -38.76 5.34 -6.54
CA ILE A 707 -39.34 5.67 -5.21
C ILE A 707 -40.50 6.65 -5.36
N ALA A 708 -40.35 7.70 -6.18
CA ALA A 708 -41.41 8.68 -6.41
C ALA A 708 -42.63 8.06 -7.10
N GLU A 709 -42.42 7.14 -8.05
CA GLU A 709 -43.50 6.41 -8.71
C GLU A 709 -44.23 5.46 -7.75
N LEU A 710 -43.49 4.68 -6.94
CA LEU A 710 -44.07 3.76 -5.98
C LEU A 710 -44.89 4.48 -4.91
N ARG A 711 -44.43 5.65 -4.42
CA ARG A 711 -45.21 6.50 -3.50
C ARG A 711 -46.54 6.95 -4.13
N LYS A 712 -46.52 7.41 -5.38
CA LYS A 712 -47.74 7.77 -6.12
C LYS A 712 -48.70 6.60 -6.31
N ARG A 713 -48.18 5.37 -6.42
CA ARG A 713 -49.00 4.15 -6.52
C ARG A 713 -49.59 3.74 -5.17
N GLY A 714 -48.85 3.89 -4.07
CA GLY A 714 -49.31 3.55 -2.72
C GLY A 714 -50.29 4.57 -2.11
N GLU A 715 -50.35 5.79 -2.65
CA GLU A 715 -51.35 6.81 -2.26
C GLU A 715 -52.71 6.63 -2.98
N LYS A 716 -52.79 5.75 -3.98
CA LYS A 716 -54.04 5.32 -4.63
C LYS A 716 -54.53 4.02 -4.02
#